data_AF-A0A0V7ZJG9-F1
#
_entry.id   AF-A0A0V7ZJG9-F1
#
_cell.length_a   1.000
_cell.length_b   1.000
_cell.length_c   1.000
_cell.angle_alpha   90.00
_cell.angle_beta   90.00
_cell.angle_gamma   90.00
#
_symmetry.space_group_name_H-M   'P 1'
#
loop_
_entity.id
_entity.type
_entity.pdbx_description
1 polymer ?
#
loop_
_entity_poly.entity_id
_entity_poly.type
_entity_poly.pdbx_seq_one_letter_code
_entity_poly.pdbx_strand_id
1 'polypeptide(L)'
;MKKLLIPTLDITHFAIAPAKEKITKLQEIAHSICTALSTYPHFVVVNGYAPIEDRTNLVNLSQAIYAICSGKSTLNFSYENQVKVSFTQVRINQTKPTTSGKVTQYSRTHLPLALHTDSSYMDRPHNLVAFQCIVADNRGGESIMIPIEDILRQIDSENLELLRASVFPFGDNIYPIISGVAGDEQIRYYRSQIDRTLEIKKLSLSRKYRSAINNLDTVLQKSAQLMQFSLQPGQIVFMHNKKVLHGRTGFPLDSDRLLYRVRLHVNSFEFESANQTQTSEYIRDSKTSILKGQSKQEDLVYKDKDIDSSTIQEIKDFHEFTKVLKPSNHPSGSPFNNATLLNIYGQFLLSKGKFPQAAKAFLRCLKISPNDYESGLALSSLADASGDYNAARAILNQVARSHPLIWEGKPDPQKSTLLRIRGIEGSAYRIIQQYDGTYKNLLRGGHFSIKDFVNRKRYNLMTLNLLENNIDELKDISNFDLILNTIACPDLKRVSLITAARFLDRYPNIPVINHPHQVLETTRERNALRLNLIPGVKFPKTEKLKWDGVSVDAIANEIFGLGFVFPVIVRQVGSQTGSTVKLVNNKQALCSHFQNIPANREYYIIQFQDYRNEQNVFNKIRVFFIDDNFYPVANLFNDSWNVHSGDRYSIMDKNQWTQDKEQSFLNDPVSYISRENFDKLCKIRDLVGLDFFGIDFTILQDGTLFIFELNAAMRHNFDHAKNFPYTEPHLRKISNAFDAMVQRRLKKSNEKDY
;
A
#
# COMPACT_ATOMS: atom_id res chain seq x y z
N MET A 1 0.04 38.97 -25.59
CA MET A 1 -0.37 38.51 -24.24
C MET A 1 0.78 38.77 -23.29
N LYS A 2 0.57 39.41 -22.13
CA LYS A 2 1.63 39.57 -21.11
C LYS A 2 1.93 38.19 -20.51
N LYS A 3 3.21 37.80 -20.45
CA LYS A 3 3.66 36.57 -19.78
C LYS A 3 3.25 36.69 -18.30
N LEU A 4 2.53 35.69 -17.77
CA LEU A 4 2.08 35.71 -16.38
C LEU A 4 3.30 35.52 -15.46
N LEU A 5 3.30 36.21 -14.32
CA LEU A 5 4.32 36.01 -13.29
C LEU A 5 4.21 34.58 -12.75
N ILE A 6 5.33 33.85 -12.74
CA ILE A 6 5.37 32.48 -12.22
C ILE A 6 5.30 32.53 -10.68
N PRO A 7 4.30 31.88 -10.04
CA PRO A 7 4.22 31.85 -8.59
C PRO A 7 5.49 31.22 -8.02
N THR A 8 6.25 32.01 -7.28
CA THR A 8 7.54 31.61 -6.75
C THR A 8 7.57 31.87 -5.25
N LEU A 9 7.87 30.83 -4.49
CA LEU A 9 8.14 30.90 -3.06
C LEU A 9 9.64 30.96 -2.86
N ASP A 10 10.16 32.15 -2.57
CA ASP A 10 11.59 32.33 -2.26
C ASP A 10 11.87 31.99 -0.80
N ILE A 11 12.71 30.96 -0.60
CA ILE A 11 13.08 30.44 0.71
C ILE A 11 14.51 30.81 1.13
N THR A 12 15.18 31.74 0.44
CA THR A 12 16.56 32.15 0.77
C THR A 12 16.71 32.64 2.22
N HIS A 13 15.73 33.39 2.73
CA HIS A 13 15.68 33.82 4.14
C HIS A 13 15.45 32.68 5.14
N PHE A 14 14.91 31.54 4.69
CA PHE A 14 14.70 30.36 5.53
C PHE A 14 15.94 29.46 5.59
N ALA A 15 16.85 29.55 4.60
CA ALA A 15 18.03 28.69 4.46
C ALA A 15 19.17 28.97 5.46
N ILE A 16 19.17 30.12 6.15
CA ILE A 16 20.25 30.59 7.05
C ILE A 16 20.03 30.19 8.53
N ALA A 17 19.08 29.31 8.82
CA ALA A 17 18.67 28.99 10.20
C ALA A 17 19.62 28.01 10.93
N PRO A 18 19.80 28.16 12.26
CA PRO A 18 20.44 27.15 13.11
C PRO A 18 19.74 25.77 13.02
N ALA A 19 20.49 24.68 13.23
CA ALA A 19 19.97 23.31 13.09
C ALA A 19 18.71 22.99 13.92
N LYS A 20 18.52 23.66 15.06
CA LYS A 20 17.35 23.50 15.95
C LYS A 20 16.04 24.02 15.35
N GLU A 21 16.08 24.88 14.33
CA GLU A 21 14.88 25.53 13.74
C GLU A 21 14.48 24.94 12.37
N LYS A 22 15.25 23.96 11.85
CA LYS A 22 15.04 23.42 10.49
C LYS A 22 13.68 22.73 10.31
N ILE A 23 13.14 22.10 11.35
CA ILE A 23 11.84 21.41 11.31
C ILE A 23 10.69 22.42 11.21
N THR A 24 10.70 23.45 12.06
CA THR A 24 9.70 24.52 12.07
C THR A 24 9.66 25.25 10.73
N LYS A 25 10.83 25.62 10.19
CA LYS A 25 10.91 26.27 8.87
C LYS A 25 10.43 25.38 7.73
N LEU A 26 10.70 24.07 7.78
CA LEU A 26 10.18 23.12 6.80
C LEU A 26 8.65 23.01 6.85
N GLN A 27 8.04 23.12 8.04
CA GLN A 27 6.58 23.20 8.19
C GLN A 27 6.01 24.47 7.56
N GLU A 28 6.63 25.61 7.83
CA GLU A 28 6.21 26.91 7.28
C GLU A 28 6.25 26.88 5.76
N ILE A 29 7.36 26.41 5.16
CA ILE A 29 7.50 26.27 3.71
C ILE A 29 6.43 25.32 3.16
N ALA A 30 6.22 24.16 3.81
CA ALA A 30 5.21 23.20 3.37
C ALA A 30 3.79 23.76 3.48
N HIS A 31 3.49 24.57 4.50
CA HIS A 31 2.20 25.24 4.66
C HIS A 31 1.99 26.25 3.52
N SER A 32 2.99 27.10 3.24
CA SER A 32 2.95 28.04 2.12
C SER A 32 2.76 27.33 0.77
N ILE A 33 3.40 26.17 0.59
CA ILE A 33 3.17 25.35 -0.62
C ILE A 33 1.71 24.89 -0.65
N CYS A 34 1.17 24.28 0.41
CA CYS A 34 -0.22 23.83 0.40
C CYS A 34 -1.21 24.97 0.12
N THR A 35 -1.01 26.15 0.73
CA THR A 35 -1.81 27.34 0.43
C THR A 35 -1.78 27.68 -1.05
N ALA A 36 -0.58 27.70 -1.66
CA ALA A 36 -0.41 27.96 -3.09
C ALA A 36 -1.00 26.87 -4.00
N LEU A 37 -1.14 25.63 -3.52
CA LEU A 37 -1.79 24.55 -4.26
C LEU A 37 -3.32 24.59 -4.16
N SER A 38 -3.86 25.20 -3.11
CA SER A 38 -5.30 25.42 -2.91
C SER A 38 -5.84 26.65 -3.61
N THR A 39 -4.99 27.63 -3.93
CA THR A 39 -5.38 28.87 -4.59
C THR A 39 -4.89 28.90 -6.03
N TYR A 40 -5.66 29.54 -6.93
CA TYR A 40 -5.21 29.76 -8.30
C TYR A 40 -3.83 30.46 -8.30
N PRO A 41 -2.84 29.96 -9.06
CA PRO A 41 -2.96 29.00 -10.17
C PRO A 41 -2.65 27.53 -9.81
N HIS A 42 -2.70 27.15 -8.53
CA HIS A 42 -2.57 25.76 -8.03
C HIS A 42 -1.20 25.11 -8.26
N PHE A 43 -0.15 25.89 -8.48
CA PHE A 43 1.23 25.44 -8.52
C PHE A 43 2.17 26.54 -8.00
N VAL A 44 3.35 26.14 -7.54
CA VAL A 44 4.37 27.05 -7.03
C VAL A 44 5.78 26.52 -7.30
N VAL A 45 6.71 27.41 -7.66
CA VAL A 45 8.13 27.13 -7.75
C VAL A 45 8.79 27.54 -6.44
N VAL A 46 9.41 26.59 -5.74
CA VAL A 46 10.23 26.85 -4.56
C VAL A 46 11.64 27.19 -5.03
N ASN A 47 12.10 28.40 -4.70
CA ASN A 47 13.41 28.95 -5.05
C ASN A 47 14.26 29.15 -3.78
N GLY A 48 15.58 29.02 -3.88
CA GLY A 48 16.51 29.33 -2.77
C GLY A 48 17.17 28.14 -2.07
N TYR A 49 16.93 26.90 -2.52
CA TYR A 49 17.79 25.77 -2.15
C TYR A 49 19.10 25.82 -2.93
N ALA A 50 20.20 25.47 -2.26
CA ALA A 50 21.45 25.16 -2.95
C ALA A 50 21.25 23.96 -3.90
N PRO A 51 21.83 23.97 -5.11
CA PRO A 51 21.86 22.79 -5.97
C PRO A 51 22.53 21.63 -5.23
N ILE A 52 21.83 20.49 -5.16
CA ILE A 52 22.34 19.24 -4.59
C ILE A 52 22.13 18.12 -5.62
N GLU A 53 22.98 17.10 -5.59
CA GLU A 53 22.92 15.96 -6.54
C GLU A 53 21.88 14.89 -6.15
N ASP A 54 21.14 15.11 -5.05
CA ASP A 54 20.16 14.17 -4.53
C ASP A 54 18.73 14.75 -4.47
N ARG A 55 17.81 13.95 -3.92
CA ARG A 55 16.38 14.24 -3.82
C ARG A 55 15.93 14.66 -2.42
N THR A 56 16.85 14.99 -1.53
CA THR A 56 16.59 15.19 -0.11
C THR A 56 15.57 16.30 0.13
N ASN A 57 15.74 17.45 -0.54
CA ASN A 57 14.81 18.58 -0.43
C ASN A 57 13.40 18.23 -0.90
N LEU A 58 13.29 17.55 -2.05
CA LEU A 58 12.00 17.11 -2.60
C LEU A 58 11.30 16.11 -1.68
N VAL A 59 12.03 15.14 -1.11
CA VAL A 59 11.47 14.15 -0.20
C VAL A 59 10.98 14.81 1.09
N ASN A 60 11.81 15.65 1.71
CA ASN A 60 11.49 16.31 2.97
C ASN A 60 10.24 17.20 2.85
N LEU A 61 10.17 18.02 1.80
CA LEU A 61 8.99 18.87 1.55
C LEU A 61 7.75 18.04 1.21
N SER A 62 7.89 17.00 0.39
CA SER A 62 6.76 16.12 0.05
C SER A 62 6.18 15.41 1.26
N GLN A 63 7.04 14.98 2.19
CA GLN A 63 6.63 14.39 3.47
C GLN A 63 5.97 15.41 4.39
N ALA A 64 6.52 16.62 4.47
CA ALA A 64 5.95 17.72 5.26
C ALA A 64 4.55 18.11 4.74
N ILE A 65 4.40 18.31 3.43
CA ILE A 65 3.11 18.57 2.77
C ILE A 65 2.12 17.45 3.09
N TYR A 66 2.52 16.18 2.93
CA TYR A 66 1.64 15.05 3.26
C TYR A 66 1.16 15.10 4.72
N ALA A 67 2.05 15.41 5.67
CA ALA A 67 1.72 15.46 7.08
C ALA A 67 0.69 16.58 7.38
N ILE A 68 0.90 17.78 6.82
CA ILE A 68 -0.02 18.92 6.95
C ILE A 68 -1.39 18.53 6.36
N CYS A 69 -1.41 18.05 5.11
CA CYS A 69 -2.61 17.58 4.43
C CYS A 69 -3.35 16.44 5.15
N SER A 70 -2.70 15.75 6.07
CA SER A 70 -3.29 14.64 6.85
C SER A 70 -3.77 15.07 8.24
N GLY A 71 -3.74 16.36 8.58
CA GLY A 71 -4.22 16.87 9.87
C GLY A 71 -3.30 16.55 11.07
N LYS A 72 -2.01 16.28 10.84
CA LYS A 72 -1.06 15.97 11.91
C LYS A 72 -0.50 17.29 12.48
N SER A 73 -0.86 17.63 13.73
CA SER A 73 -0.56 18.91 14.37
C SER A 73 0.91 19.11 14.79
N THR A 74 1.76 18.09 14.68
CA THR A 74 3.20 18.17 14.95
C THR A 74 3.97 17.35 13.90
N LEU A 75 4.97 17.95 13.23
CA LEU A 75 5.99 17.19 12.52
C LEU A 75 6.91 16.54 13.55
N ASN A 76 6.40 15.52 14.23
CA ASN A 76 7.28 14.54 14.84
C ASN A 76 7.93 13.77 13.68
N PHE A 77 9.15 14.17 13.32
CA PHE A 77 10.03 13.46 12.39
C PHE A 77 10.39 12.04 12.88
N SER A 78 9.83 11.60 14.02
CA SER A 78 9.89 10.22 14.51
C SER A 78 9.29 9.25 13.49
N TYR A 79 10.19 8.49 12.87
CA TYR A 79 9.97 7.45 11.89
C TYR A 79 9.06 6.31 12.41
N GLU A 80 7.74 6.44 12.24
CA GLU A 80 6.85 5.26 12.29
C GLU A 80 5.76 5.23 11.20
N ASN A 81 5.52 6.36 10.50
CA ASN A 81 4.53 6.44 9.42
C ASN A 81 4.97 7.43 8.32
N GLN A 82 6.23 7.38 7.89
CA GLN A 82 6.64 8.16 6.71
C GLN A 82 5.99 7.53 5.47
N VAL A 83 5.17 8.31 4.76
CA VAL A 83 4.69 7.90 3.43
C VAL A 83 5.90 7.57 2.58
N LYS A 84 5.90 6.37 2.00
CA LYS A 84 6.90 5.98 1.03
C LYS A 84 6.74 6.90 -0.20
N VAL A 85 7.55 7.94 -0.25
CA VAL A 85 7.59 8.86 -1.40
C VAL A 85 8.34 8.16 -2.53
N SER A 86 7.60 7.55 -3.45
CA SER A 86 8.20 7.02 -4.69
C SER A 86 8.58 8.18 -5.59
N PHE A 87 9.82 8.19 -6.06
CA PHE A 87 10.30 9.17 -7.02
C PHE A 87 10.76 8.46 -8.28
N THR A 88 10.80 9.20 -9.39
CA THR A 88 11.25 8.71 -10.68
C THR A 88 12.32 9.65 -11.20
N GLN A 89 13.46 9.09 -11.62
CA GLN A 89 14.45 9.85 -12.37
C GLN A 89 13.90 10.15 -13.77
N VAL A 90 13.92 11.43 -14.13
CA VAL A 90 13.52 11.94 -15.45
C VAL A 90 14.79 12.46 -16.14
N ARG A 91 15.43 11.56 -16.89
CA ARG A 91 16.60 11.79 -17.73
C ARG A 91 16.34 11.20 -19.11
N ILE A 92 16.98 11.74 -20.15
CA ILE A 92 16.97 11.08 -21.47
C ILE A 92 17.55 9.68 -21.33
N ASN A 93 16.88 8.70 -21.94
CA ASN A 93 17.43 7.36 -22.07
C ASN A 93 18.07 7.19 -23.46
N GLN A 94 19.41 7.33 -23.54
CA GLN A 94 20.17 7.34 -24.80
C GLN A 94 20.25 5.95 -25.48
N THR A 95 19.87 4.86 -24.80
CA THR A 95 20.06 3.48 -25.27
C THR A 95 18.80 2.81 -25.87
N LYS A 96 17.69 3.55 -26.04
CA LYS A 96 16.45 2.99 -26.63
C LYS A 96 16.06 3.73 -27.92
N PRO A 97 15.79 3.02 -29.03
CA PRO A 97 15.28 3.65 -30.24
C PRO A 97 13.92 4.31 -29.97
N THR A 98 13.66 5.43 -30.66
CA THR A 98 12.47 6.29 -30.54
C THR A 98 11.16 5.66 -31.03
N THR A 99 11.14 4.36 -31.31
CA THR A 99 9.98 3.66 -31.88
C THR A 99 9.32 2.68 -30.92
N SER A 100 8.07 3.02 -30.56
CA SER A 100 6.98 2.19 -30.03
C SER A 100 6.96 1.77 -28.54
N GLY A 101 5.83 2.05 -27.86
CA GLY A 101 5.28 1.08 -26.92
C GLY A 101 4.66 1.56 -25.59
N LYS A 102 5.05 2.68 -24.96
CA LYS A 102 4.35 3.16 -23.73
C LYS A 102 4.27 4.69 -23.66
N VAL A 103 3.07 5.24 -23.59
CA VAL A 103 2.79 6.71 -23.52
C VAL A 103 3.53 7.40 -22.35
N THR A 104 3.78 6.71 -21.24
CA THR A 104 4.56 7.27 -20.12
C THR A 104 6.07 7.44 -20.39
N GLN A 105 6.59 6.95 -21.52
CA GLN A 105 8.00 7.05 -21.92
C GLN A 105 8.38 8.42 -22.50
N TYR A 106 7.42 9.24 -22.95
CA TYR A 106 7.68 10.58 -23.52
C TYR A 106 8.33 11.54 -22.50
N SER A 107 8.13 11.32 -21.19
CA SER A 107 8.83 12.11 -20.17
C SER A 107 10.36 11.95 -20.22
N ARG A 108 10.88 10.85 -20.80
CA ARG A 108 12.30 10.50 -20.93
C ARG A 108 12.84 10.58 -22.36
N THR A 109 12.11 11.26 -23.25
CA THR A 109 12.55 11.56 -24.62
C THR A 109 12.94 13.03 -24.75
N HIS A 110 13.79 13.38 -25.71
CA HIS A 110 14.14 14.78 -26.00
C HIS A 110 12.97 15.59 -26.61
N LEU A 111 11.99 14.91 -27.21
CA LEU A 111 10.80 15.49 -27.83
C LEU A 111 9.95 16.30 -26.84
N PRO A 112 9.19 17.31 -27.30
CA PRO A 112 8.21 18.02 -26.47
C PRO A 112 7.21 17.06 -25.82
N LEU A 113 6.80 17.36 -24.59
CA LEU A 113 5.78 16.60 -23.88
C LEU A 113 4.50 17.43 -23.80
N ALA A 114 3.45 16.94 -24.45
CA ALA A 114 2.14 17.58 -24.45
C ALA A 114 1.57 17.75 -23.03
N LEU A 115 0.70 18.73 -22.88
CA LEU A 115 0.00 19.03 -21.63
C LEU A 115 -0.85 17.84 -21.17
N HIS A 116 -0.66 17.44 -19.91
CA HIS A 116 -1.36 16.31 -19.32
C HIS A 116 -1.42 16.44 -17.80
N THR A 117 -2.26 15.61 -17.19
CA THR A 117 -2.25 15.30 -15.77
C THR A 117 -1.61 13.93 -15.57
N ASP A 118 -0.76 13.81 -14.57
CA ASP A 118 -0.04 12.57 -14.29
C ASP A 118 -1.00 11.51 -13.71
N SER A 119 -0.74 10.23 -14.00
CA SER A 119 -1.55 9.11 -13.47
C SER A 119 -3.03 9.15 -13.86
N SER A 120 -3.38 9.82 -14.96
CA SER A 120 -4.77 9.94 -15.44
C SER A 120 -5.45 8.61 -15.75
N TYR A 121 -4.69 7.53 -15.97
CA TYR A 121 -5.18 6.16 -16.15
C TYR A 121 -5.60 5.44 -14.85
N MET A 122 -5.26 5.98 -13.68
CA MET A 122 -5.62 5.38 -12.38
C MET A 122 -7.03 5.80 -11.98
N ASP A 123 -7.76 4.94 -11.27
CA ASP A 123 -9.09 5.28 -10.77
C ASP A 123 -9.06 6.55 -9.91
N ARG A 124 -8.06 6.62 -9.02
CA ARG A 124 -7.69 7.82 -8.27
C ARG A 124 -6.33 8.32 -8.74
N PRO A 125 -6.24 9.36 -9.58
CA PRO A 125 -4.97 10.01 -9.91
C PRO A 125 -4.34 10.62 -8.67
N HIS A 126 -3.00 10.63 -8.62
CA HIS A 126 -2.25 11.40 -7.63
C HIS A 126 -2.67 12.87 -7.71
N ASN A 127 -2.87 13.52 -6.56
CA ASN A 127 -3.26 14.93 -6.50
C ASN A 127 -2.08 15.86 -6.23
N LEU A 128 -0.97 15.36 -5.69
CA LEU A 128 0.28 16.10 -5.57
C LEU A 128 1.30 15.57 -6.59
N VAL A 129 1.85 16.46 -7.41
CA VAL A 129 2.99 16.17 -8.30
C VAL A 129 4.05 17.23 -8.10
N ALA A 130 5.32 16.82 -8.11
CA ALA A 130 6.43 17.74 -7.97
C ALA A 130 7.65 17.31 -8.78
N PHE A 131 8.45 18.29 -9.21
CA PHE A 131 9.71 18.08 -9.92
C PHE A 131 10.81 18.93 -9.30
N GLN A 132 11.88 18.29 -8.83
CA GLN A 132 13.13 18.96 -8.45
C GLN A 132 14.10 18.96 -9.63
N CYS A 133 14.70 20.11 -9.92
CA CYS A 133 15.75 20.22 -10.92
C CYS A 133 17.13 20.03 -10.30
N ILE A 134 17.88 19.08 -10.87
CA ILE A 134 19.28 18.81 -10.50
C ILE A 134 20.20 19.38 -11.57
N VAL A 135 19.91 19.06 -12.83
CA VAL A 135 20.62 19.58 -14.00
C VAL A 135 19.58 20.15 -14.96
N ALA A 136 19.70 21.43 -15.29
CA ALA A 136 18.90 22.10 -16.31
C ALA A 136 19.64 22.10 -17.65
N ASP A 137 18.92 22.20 -18.76
CA ASP A 137 19.50 22.47 -20.07
C ASP A 137 18.99 23.83 -20.56
N ASN A 138 19.91 24.73 -20.88
CA ASN A 138 19.56 26.09 -21.30
C ASN A 138 19.09 26.17 -22.75
N ARG A 139 19.15 25.06 -23.51
CA ARG A 139 18.74 24.96 -24.91
C ARG A 139 17.30 24.46 -25.08
N GLY A 140 16.55 24.24 -23.98
CA GLY A 140 15.14 23.85 -24.04
C GLY A 140 14.60 23.19 -22.77
N GLY A 141 13.48 22.46 -22.88
CA GLY A 141 12.90 21.73 -21.76
C GLY A 141 12.23 22.61 -20.71
N GLU A 142 11.73 23.77 -21.14
CA GLU A 142 10.93 24.67 -20.33
C GLU A 142 9.63 23.99 -19.90
N SER A 143 9.26 24.14 -18.64
CA SER A 143 8.02 23.61 -18.08
C SER A 143 6.86 24.49 -18.53
N ILE A 144 5.72 23.86 -18.82
CA ILE A 144 4.47 24.53 -19.19
C ILE A 144 3.41 24.11 -18.18
N MET A 145 2.67 25.06 -17.61
CA MET A 145 1.58 24.82 -16.66
C MET A 145 0.31 25.51 -17.13
N ILE A 146 -0.83 24.82 -17.07
CA ILE A 146 -2.15 25.41 -17.36
C ILE A 146 -3.16 25.00 -16.28
N PRO A 147 -3.59 25.93 -15.42
CA PRO A 147 -4.69 25.75 -14.49
C PRO A 147 -6.02 25.53 -15.21
N ILE A 148 -6.91 24.77 -14.59
CA ILE A 148 -8.22 24.45 -15.15
C ILE A 148 -9.08 25.70 -15.34
N GLU A 149 -8.96 26.71 -14.48
CA GLU A 149 -9.70 27.96 -14.58
C GLU A 149 -9.42 28.69 -15.90
N ASP A 150 -8.19 28.63 -16.39
CA ASP A 150 -7.80 29.24 -17.66
C ASP A 150 -8.40 28.49 -18.86
N ILE A 151 -8.60 27.19 -18.72
CA ILE A 151 -9.28 26.34 -19.72
C ILE A 151 -10.77 26.64 -19.71
N LEU A 152 -11.39 26.69 -18.52
CA LEU A 152 -12.82 26.93 -18.34
C LEU A 152 -13.26 28.31 -18.86
N ARG A 153 -12.40 29.33 -18.77
CA ARG A 153 -12.69 30.66 -19.33
C ARG A 153 -12.68 30.71 -20.87
N GLN A 154 -12.09 29.72 -21.54
CA GLN A 154 -11.89 29.72 -22.99
C GLN A 154 -12.72 28.68 -23.74
N ILE A 155 -13.23 27.67 -23.03
CA ILE A 155 -14.08 26.63 -23.62
C ILE A 155 -15.55 27.04 -23.56
N ASP A 156 -16.28 26.84 -24.64
CA ASP A 156 -17.72 27.11 -24.69
C ASP A 156 -18.52 26.08 -23.88
N SER A 157 -19.75 26.44 -23.52
CA SER A 157 -20.61 25.62 -22.66
C SER A 157 -20.98 24.26 -23.27
N GLU A 158 -21.16 24.20 -24.60
CA GLU A 158 -21.49 22.96 -25.30
C GLU A 158 -20.32 21.96 -25.21
N ASN A 159 -19.10 22.39 -25.53
CA ASN A 159 -17.92 21.55 -25.39
C ASN A 159 -17.63 21.19 -23.93
N LEU A 160 -17.86 22.11 -22.99
CA LEU A 160 -17.71 21.84 -21.55
C LEU A 160 -18.65 20.73 -21.08
N GLU A 161 -19.93 20.76 -21.47
CA GLU A 161 -20.88 19.69 -21.15
C GLU A 161 -20.44 18.34 -21.74
N LEU A 162 -19.95 18.33 -22.98
CA LEU A 162 -19.44 17.11 -23.61
C LEU A 162 -18.22 16.54 -22.89
N LEU A 163 -17.30 17.39 -22.40
CA LEU A 163 -16.13 16.97 -21.64
C LEU A 163 -16.46 16.45 -20.22
N ARG A 164 -17.65 16.77 -19.70
CA ARG A 164 -18.18 16.25 -18.42
C ARG A 164 -18.83 14.87 -18.55
N ALA A 165 -19.00 14.35 -19.76
CA ALA A 165 -19.53 13.01 -19.98
C ALA A 165 -18.48 11.93 -19.64
N SER A 166 -18.91 10.88 -18.93
CA SER A 166 -18.05 9.74 -18.58
C SER A 166 -17.88 8.77 -19.76
N VAL A 167 -17.21 9.24 -20.82
CA VAL A 167 -17.05 8.50 -22.09
C VAL A 167 -15.60 8.39 -22.54
N PHE A 168 -14.67 9.11 -21.91
CA PHE A 168 -13.28 9.16 -22.34
C PHE A 168 -12.48 8.04 -21.67
N PRO A 169 -11.82 7.18 -22.45
CA PRO A 169 -11.06 6.07 -21.87
C PRO A 169 -9.74 6.55 -21.29
N PHE A 170 -9.50 6.23 -20.01
CA PHE A 170 -8.21 6.38 -19.37
C PHE A 170 -7.79 5.05 -18.74
N GLY A 171 -6.89 4.33 -19.41
CA GLY A 171 -6.54 2.98 -19.01
C GLY A 171 -7.68 2.02 -19.26
N ASP A 172 -8.13 1.29 -18.25
CA ASP A 172 -9.22 0.32 -18.42
C ASP A 172 -10.62 0.88 -18.24
N ASN A 173 -10.73 2.06 -17.63
CA ASN A 173 -11.99 2.68 -17.23
C ASN A 173 -12.30 3.94 -18.06
N ILE A 174 -13.57 4.35 -18.03
CA ILE A 174 -14.05 5.59 -18.67
C ILE A 174 -14.31 6.65 -17.60
N TYR A 175 -13.83 7.87 -17.85
CA TYR A 175 -13.99 9.01 -16.95
C TYR A 175 -14.35 10.26 -17.75
N PRO A 176 -14.94 11.27 -17.10
CA PRO A 176 -15.00 12.60 -17.69
C PRO A 176 -13.62 13.25 -17.71
N ILE A 177 -13.39 14.14 -18.68
CA ILE A 177 -12.18 14.98 -18.72
C ILE A 177 -12.31 16.10 -17.69
N ILE A 178 -13.50 16.70 -17.58
CA ILE A 178 -13.81 17.73 -16.58
C ILE A 178 -14.85 17.18 -15.61
N SER A 179 -14.59 17.30 -14.31
CA SER A 179 -15.48 16.82 -13.23
C SER A 179 -15.60 17.87 -12.13
N GLY A 180 -16.44 17.61 -11.12
CA GLY A 180 -16.67 18.55 -10.01
C GLY A 180 -17.79 19.56 -10.28
N VAL A 181 -18.22 20.24 -9.22
CA VAL A 181 -19.23 21.31 -9.27
C VAL A 181 -18.57 22.66 -9.57
N ALA A 182 -19.38 23.67 -9.87
CA ALA A 182 -18.88 25.03 -10.07
C ALA A 182 -18.09 25.51 -8.84
N GLY A 183 -16.85 25.97 -9.05
CA GLY A 183 -15.93 26.40 -7.98
C GLY A 183 -15.03 25.29 -7.42
N ASP A 184 -15.29 24.01 -7.74
CA ASP A 184 -14.38 22.90 -7.44
C ASP A 184 -14.19 21.96 -8.64
N GLU A 185 -14.07 22.55 -9.83
CA GLU A 185 -13.83 21.77 -11.04
C GLU A 185 -12.46 21.08 -11.00
N GLN A 186 -12.39 19.87 -11.54
CA GLN A 186 -11.17 19.07 -11.65
C GLN A 186 -10.99 18.59 -13.07
N ILE A 187 -9.74 18.49 -13.52
CA ILE A 187 -9.37 18.04 -14.86
C ILE A 187 -8.54 16.77 -14.80
N ARG A 188 -8.87 15.83 -15.69
CA ARG A 188 -8.14 14.60 -15.97
C ARG A 188 -7.88 14.55 -17.46
N TYR A 189 -6.62 14.67 -17.88
CA TYR A 189 -6.32 14.74 -19.30
C TYR A 189 -4.97 14.12 -19.67
N TYR A 190 -4.96 13.29 -20.71
CA TYR A 190 -3.73 12.86 -21.38
C TYR A 190 -4.11 12.33 -22.77
N ARG A 191 -4.04 13.20 -23.79
CA ARG A 191 -4.52 12.92 -25.15
C ARG A 191 -4.01 11.61 -25.74
N SER A 192 -2.70 11.39 -25.69
CA SER A 192 -2.09 10.18 -26.26
C SER A 192 -2.44 8.90 -25.50
N GLN A 193 -2.86 8.98 -24.22
CA GLN A 193 -3.41 7.81 -23.53
C GLN A 193 -4.82 7.49 -24.01
N ILE A 194 -5.65 8.50 -24.23
CA ILE A 194 -7.00 8.34 -24.76
C ILE A 194 -6.93 7.72 -26.15
N ASP A 195 -6.17 8.34 -27.07
CA ASP A 195 -6.05 7.88 -28.46
C ASP A 195 -5.52 6.45 -28.52
N ARG A 196 -4.48 6.15 -27.74
CA ARG A 196 -3.92 4.80 -27.67
C ARG A 196 -4.89 3.77 -27.12
N THR A 197 -5.69 4.13 -26.12
CA THR A 197 -6.66 3.19 -25.56
C THR A 197 -7.78 2.91 -26.56
N LEU A 198 -8.25 3.92 -27.28
CA LEU A 198 -9.20 3.77 -28.39
C LEU A 198 -8.63 2.85 -29.47
N GLU A 199 -7.37 3.04 -29.86
CA GLU A 199 -6.69 2.20 -30.85
C GLU A 199 -6.56 0.74 -30.40
N ILE A 200 -6.00 0.49 -29.21
CA ILE A 200 -5.78 -0.86 -28.68
C ILE A 200 -7.10 -1.62 -28.50
N LYS A 201 -8.13 -0.95 -27.96
CA LYS A 201 -9.44 -1.56 -27.71
C LYS A 201 -10.34 -1.56 -28.96
N LYS A 202 -9.87 -1.02 -30.09
CA LYS A 202 -10.66 -0.85 -31.32
C LYS A 202 -12.00 -0.13 -31.05
N LEU A 203 -11.98 0.86 -30.16
CA LEU A 203 -13.13 1.68 -29.81
C LEU A 203 -13.08 3.01 -30.57
N SER A 204 -14.24 3.63 -30.78
CA SER A 204 -14.33 4.96 -31.36
C SER A 204 -15.21 5.87 -30.49
N LEU A 205 -14.79 7.14 -30.36
CA LEU A 205 -15.64 8.17 -29.78
C LEU A 205 -16.62 8.67 -30.85
N SER A 206 -17.85 8.96 -30.43
CA SER A 206 -18.81 9.64 -31.31
C SER A 206 -18.25 10.98 -31.78
N ARG A 207 -18.73 11.47 -32.93
CA ARG A 207 -18.23 12.68 -33.58
C ARG A 207 -18.23 13.90 -32.65
N LYS A 208 -19.26 14.05 -31.81
CA LYS A 208 -19.37 15.15 -30.85
C LYS A 208 -18.27 15.13 -29.78
N TYR A 209 -17.99 13.98 -29.16
CA TYR A 209 -16.93 13.87 -28.14
C TYR A 209 -15.54 14.02 -28.73
N ARG A 210 -15.32 13.52 -29.97
CA ARG A 210 -14.07 13.74 -30.70
C ARG A 210 -13.86 15.22 -31.05
N SER A 211 -14.93 15.94 -31.41
CA SER A 211 -14.86 17.39 -31.66
C SER A 211 -14.53 18.15 -30.38
N ALA A 212 -15.16 17.82 -29.25
CA ALA A 212 -14.92 18.46 -27.97
C ALA A 212 -13.48 18.31 -27.47
N ILE A 213 -12.90 17.11 -27.56
CA ILE A 213 -11.50 16.90 -27.17
C ILE A 213 -10.51 17.63 -28.11
N ASN A 214 -10.82 17.75 -29.41
CA ASN A 214 -9.99 18.52 -30.35
C ASN A 214 -10.09 20.04 -30.09
N ASN A 215 -11.27 20.53 -29.68
CA ASN A 215 -11.45 21.90 -29.23
C ASN A 215 -10.59 22.17 -27.98
N LEU A 216 -10.63 21.26 -26.99
CA LEU A 216 -9.75 21.33 -25.82
C LEU A 216 -8.27 21.39 -26.22
N ASP A 217 -7.79 20.54 -27.14
CA ASP A 217 -6.41 20.60 -27.64
C ASP A 217 -6.07 21.97 -28.23
N THR A 218 -7.01 22.60 -28.95
CA THR A 218 -6.84 23.94 -29.51
C THR A 218 -6.70 25.00 -28.41
N VAL A 219 -7.53 24.93 -27.36
CA VAL A 219 -7.46 25.81 -26.19
C VAL A 219 -6.12 25.66 -25.47
N LEU A 220 -5.67 24.42 -25.26
CA LEU A 220 -4.39 24.12 -24.61
C LEU A 220 -3.19 24.65 -25.42
N GLN A 221 -3.20 24.51 -26.75
CA GLN A 221 -2.14 25.04 -27.61
C GLN A 221 -2.05 26.57 -27.57
N LYS A 222 -3.18 27.28 -27.60
CA LYS A 222 -3.22 28.74 -27.48
C LYS A 222 -2.71 29.24 -26.13
N SER A 223 -2.98 28.48 -25.07
CA SER A 223 -2.68 28.85 -23.69
C SER A 223 -1.28 28.43 -23.23
N ALA A 224 -0.60 27.52 -23.95
CA ALA A 224 0.70 26.98 -23.58
C ALA A 224 1.81 28.03 -23.40
N GLN A 225 1.71 29.18 -24.06
CA GLN A 225 2.72 30.24 -23.98
C GLN A 225 2.56 31.15 -22.74
N LEU A 226 1.42 31.09 -22.04
CA LEU A 226 1.10 32.02 -20.95
C LEU A 226 1.90 31.75 -19.68
N MET A 227 2.21 30.49 -19.40
CA MET A 227 2.92 30.02 -18.19
C MET A 227 3.99 28.98 -18.53
N GLN A 228 4.95 29.43 -19.33
CA GLN A 228 6.14 28.68 -19.73
C GLN A 228 7.40 29.25 -19.06
N PHE A 229 8.18 28.40 -18.38
CA PHE A 229 9.34 28.81 -17.62
C PHE A 229 10.43 27.73 -17.53
N SER A 230 11.68 28.16 -17.39
CA SER A 230 12.81 27.25 -17.14
C SER A 230 12.99 27.00 -15.64
N LEU A 231 13.02 25.73 -15.25
CA LEU A 231 13.26 25.32 -13.86
C LEU A 231 14.77 25.16 -13.64
N GLN A 232 15.35 26.03 -12.80
CA GLN A 232 16.80 26.09 -12.56
C GLN A 232 17.27 25.03 -11.55
N PRO A 233 18.54 24.61 -11.58
CA PRO A 233 19.10 23.71 -10.58
C PRO A 233 18.84 24.19 -9.15
N GLY A 234 18.42 23.29 -8.27
CA GLY A 234 18.00 23.62 -6.89
C GLY A 234 16.52 24.02 -6.75
N GLN A 235 15.84 24.41 -7.83
CA GLN A 235 14.42 24.74 -7.78
C GLN A 235 13.54 23.49 -7.79
N ILE A 236 12.37 23.60 -7.13
CA ILE A 236 11.36 22.54 -7.08
C ILE A 236 10.01 23.13 -7.45
N VAL A 237 9.32 22.59 -8.46
CA VAL A 237 7.93 22.95 -8.74
C VAL A 237 6.99 21.93 -8.09
N PHE A 238 6.00 22.41 -7.35
CA PHE A 238 4.88 21.64 -6.82
C PHE A 238 3.59 22.05 -7.52
N MET A 239 2.69 21.10 -7.79
CA MET A 239 1.41 21.37 -8.45
C MET A 239 0.28 20.46 -7.94
N HIS A 240 -0.95 20.99 -7.96
CA HIS A 240 -2.17 20.23 -7.75
C HIS A 240 -2.55 19.53 -9.06
N ASN A 241 -2.23 18.25 -9.18
CA ASN A 241 -2.32 17.51 -10.45
C ASN A 241 -3.75 17.27 -10.99
N LYS A 242 -4.79 17.56 -10.19
CA LYS A 242 -6.18 17.58 -10.67
C LYS A 242 -6.70 18.97 -11.07
N LYS A 243 -5.90 20.02 -10.88
CA LYS A 243 -6.24 21.40 -11.19
C LYS A 243 -5.31 21.97 -12.27
N VAL A 244 -4.09 21.43 -12.41
CA VAL A 244 -3.07 21.92 -13.35
C VAL A 244 -2.67 20.84 -14.34
N LEU A 245 -2.73 21.15 -15.64
CA LEU A 245 -2.04 20.38 -16.68
C LEU A 245 -0.60 20.85 -16.76
N HIS A 246 0.32 19.90 -16.90
CA HIS A 246 1.73 20.19 -17.07
C HIS A 246 2.30 19.53 -18.32
N GLY A 247 3.32 20.17 -18.89
CA GLY A 247 4.02 19.72 -20.08
C GLY A 247 5.42 20.33 -20.12
N ARG A 248 6.12 20.13 -21.23
CA ARG A 248 7.40 20.81 -21.47
C ARG A 248 7.72 20.94 -22.95
N THR A 249 8.54 21.93 -23.28
CA THR A 249 9.15 22.03 -24.60
C THR A 249 10.16 20.91 -24.85
N GLY A 250 10.54 20.75 -26.11
CA GLY A 250 11.63 19.86 -26.51
C GLY A 250 12.99 20.41 -26.06
N PHE A 251 14.00 19.55 -26.10
CA PHE A 251 15.39 19.92 -25.84
C PHE A 251 16.33 18.99 -26.63
N PRO A 252 17.65 19.29 -26.70
CA PRO A 252 18.59 18.48 -27.48
C PRO A 252 18.69 17.02 -27.02
N LEU A 253 18.98 16.11 -27.96
CA LEU A 253 19.08 14.67 -27.70
C LEU A 253 20.28 14.29 -26.81
N ASP A 254 21.35 15.07 -26.89
CA ASP A 254 22.59 14.96 -26.11
C ASP A 254 22.48 15.58 -24.70
N SER A 255 21.31 16.10 -24.32
CA SER A 255 21.09 16.76 -23.04
C SER A 255 21.31 15.82 -21.85
N ASP A 256 22.02 16.31 -20.83
CA ASP A 256 22.22 15.67 -19.55
C ASP A 256 21.18 16.06 -18.50
N ARG A 257 20.16 16.86 -18.88
CA ARG A 257 19.07 17.34 -18.04
C ARG A 257 18.52 16.26 -17.12
N LEU A 258 18.42 16.57 -15.84
CA LEU A 258 18.04 15.66 -14.78
C LEU A 258 17.02 16.30 -13.84
N LEU A 259 15.81 15.73 -13.81
CA LEU A 259 14.81 16.03 -12.78
C LEU A 259 14.49 14.79 -11.93
N TYR A 260 14.17 15.00 -10.67
CA TYR A 260 13.46 14.01 -9.85
C TYR A 260 11.99 14.36 -9.75
N ARG A 261 11.12 13.41 -10.10
CA ARG A 261 9.68 13.57 -9.98
C ARG A 261 9.13 12.81 -8.77
N VAL A 262 8.21 13.41 -8.04
CA VAL A 262 7.36 12.77 -7.02
C VAL A 262 5.89 12.83 -7.44
N ARG A 263 5.14 11.78 -7.09
CA ARG A 263 3.68 11.74 -7.17
C ARG A 263 3.14 11.19 -5.86
N LEU A 264 2.17 11.87 -5.26
CA LEU A 264 1.62 11.49 -3.96
C LEU A 264 0.10 11.69 -3.91
N HIS A 265 -0.52 10.87 -3.07
CA HIS A 265 -1.88 11.09 -2.61
C HIS A 265 -1.84 11.84 -1.29
N VAL A 266 -2.55 12.98 -1.23
CA VAL A 266 -2.77 13.77 -0.01
C VAL A 266 -4.28 13.98 0.20
N ASN A 267 -4.76 14.23 1.42
CA ASN A 267 -6.22 14.30 1.67
C ASN A 267 -6.84 15.60 1.15
N SER A 268 -6.39 16.76 1.67
CA SER A 268 -6.80 18.09 1.20
C SER A 268 -5.64 19.07 1.35
N PHE A 269 -5.59 20.08 0.48
CA PHE A 269 -4.66 21.20 0.61
C PHE A 269 -5.29 22.39 1.38
N GLU A 270 -6.59 22.33 1.68
CA GLU A 270 -7.32 23.33 2.47
C GLU A 270 -7.24 23.02 3.97
N PHE A 271 -7.01 24.04 4.79
CA PHE A 271 -6.92 23.93 6.26
C PHE A 271 -7.71 25.06 6.93
N GLU A 272 -8.38 24.75 8.04
CA GLU A 272 -8.95 25.78 8.93
C GLU A 272 -7.81 26.52 9.65
N SER A 273 -7.68 27.82 9.42
CA SER A 273 -6.69 28.65 10.11
C SER A 273 -7.10 28.81 11.57
N ALA A 274 -6.41 28.12 12.48
CA ALA A 274 -6.43 28.41 13.91
C ALA A 274 -5.64 29.71 14.19
N ASN A 275 -6.24 30.88 13.89
CA ASN A 275 -5.90 32.20 14.45
C ASN A 275 -6.78 33.29 13.81
N GLN A 276 -7.99 33.48 14.33
CA GLN A 276 -8.67 34.77 14.34
C GLN A 276 -9.49 34.87 15.64
N THR A 277 -8.84 35.34 16.70
CA THR A 277 -9.50 35.85 17.90
C THR A 277 -9.68 37.35 17.74
N GLN A 278 -10.93 37.80 17.83
CA GLN A 278 -11.42 39.16 18.13
C GLN A 278 -11.07 40.33 17.19
N THR A 279 -12.05 40.72 16.37
CA THR A 279 -12.73 42.04 16.24
C THR A 279 -13.65 41.88 15.01
N SER A 280 -14.91 42.29 14.92
CA SER A 280 -15.71 43.32 15.57
C SER A 280 -17.20 43.04 15.30
N GLU A 281 -18.07 43.47 16.22
CA GLU A 281 -19.49 43.73 15.96
C GLU A 281 -19.69 44.69 14.78
N TYR A 282 -20.85 44.55 14.11
CA TYR A 282 -21.54 45.42 13.14
C TYR A 282 -21.87 44.70 11.83
N ILE A 283 -23.10 44.18 11.75
CA ILE A 283 -24.17 44.61 10.82
C ILE A 283 -25.38 43.70 11.11
N ARG A 284 -26.27 44.19 11.99
CA ARG A 284 -27.70 43.98 11.83
C ARG A 284 -28.18 44.93 10.72
N ASP A 285 -29.24 44.52 10.06
CA ASP A 285 -30.06 45.26 9.10
C ASP A 285 -29.58 45.31 7.64
N SER A 286 -30.14 44.41 6.83
CA SER A 286 -30.98 44.84 5.71
C SER A 286 -31.97 43.74 5.33
N LYS A 287 -33.26 44.07 5.45
CA LYS A 287 -34.39 43.32 4.90
C LYS A 287 -34.48 43.52 3.38
N THR A 288 -35.24 42.61 2.75
CA THR A 288 -35.89 42.67 1.42
C THR A 288 -34.96 42.48 0.21
N SER A 289 -35.23 41.58 -0.76
CA SER A 289 -36.50 41.33 -1.42
C SER A 289 -36.67 39.91 -2.02
N ILE A 290 -37.93 39.50 -1.97
CA ILE A 290 -38.67 38.46 -2.70
C ILE A 290 -38.28 38.34 -4.18
N LEU A 291 -38.17 37.11 -4.70
CA LEU A 291 -38.85 36.68 -5.94
C LEU A 291 -39.11 35.16 -5.91
N LYS A 292 -40.42 34.83 -5.85
CA LYS A 292 -41.00 33.51 -6.06
C LYS A 292 -40.96 33.18 -7.56
N GLY A 293 -40.71 31.91 -7.89
CA GLY A 293 -41.01 31.33 -9.20
C GLY A 293 -41.29 29.84 -9.06
N GLN A 294 -42.56 29.46 -9.08
CA GLN A 294 -43.04 28.08 -9.15
C GLN A 294 -42.95 27.54 -10.59
N SER A 295 -42.62 26.27 -10.78
CA SER A 295 -43.32 25.33 -11.70
C SER A 295 -42.73 23.92 -11.53
N LYS A 296 -43.51 23.00 -10.96
CA LYS A 296 -44.21 21.86 -11.60
C LYS A 296 -43.34 20.61 -11.81
N GLN A 297 -43.65 19.61 -10.98
CA GLN A 297 -43.49 18.18 -11.27
C GLN A 297 -44.25 17.83 -12.54
N GLU A 298 -43.64 17.03 -13.42
CA GLU A 298 -44.32 16.04 -14.26
C GLU A 298 -43.31 14.97 -14.70
N ASP A 299 -43.84 13.75 -14.86
CA ASP A 299 -43.18 12.44 -14.88
C ASP A 299 -42.19 12.18 -16.01
N LEU A 300 -41.10 11.44 -15.74
CA LEU A 300 -40.43 10.62 -16.74
C LEU A 300 -39.89 9.30 -16.15
N VAL A 301 -40.54 8.22 -16.61
CA VAL A 301 -40.23 6.80 -16.39
C VAL A 301 -38.92 6.42 -17.09
N TYR A 302 -37.97 5.83 -16.36
CA TYR A 302 -36.82 5.14 -16.94
C TYR A 302 -37.11 3.65 -17.11
N LYS A 303 -37.01 3.14 -18.33
CA LYS A 303 -37.00 1.71 -18.65
C LYS A 303 -35.57 1.17 -18.59
N ASP A 304 -35.38 0.18 -17.74
CA ASP A 304 -34.19 -0.68 -17.60
C ASP A 304 -33.90 -1.52 -18.86
N LYS A 305 -32.61 -1.76 -19.10
CA LYS A 305 -31.95 -3.01 -19.55
C LYS A 305 -30.43 -2.84 -19.30
N ASP A 306 -29.65 -3.71 -18.65
CA ASP A 306 -29.85 -5.04 -18.10
C ASP A 306 -28.96 -5.15 -16.83
N ILE A 307 -29.57 -5.33 -15.66
CA ILE A 307 -28.93 -5.76 -14.41
C ILE A 307 -29.51 -7.12 -14.07
N ASP A 308 -28.64 -8.06 -13.70
CA ASP A 308 -28.99 -9.42 -13.32
C ASP A 308 -30.17 -9.43 -12.32
N SER A 309 -31.20 -10.21 -12.66
CA SER A 309 -32.44 -10.36 -11.90
C SER A 309 -32.23 -10.79 -10.44
N SER A 310 -31.11 -11.46 -10.12
CA SER A 310 -30.72 -11.79 -8.75
C SER A 310 -30.34 -10.55 -7.93
N THR A 311 -29.69 -9.58 -8.57
CA THR A 311 -29.24 -8.32 -7.97
C THR A 311 -30.40 -7.34 -7.81
N ILE A 312 -31.41 -7.40 -8.69
CA ILE A 312 -32.64 -6.60 -8.58
C ILE A 312 -33.49 -7.06 -7.40
N GLN A 313 -33.51 -8.35 -7.08
CA GLN A 313 -34.21 -8.85 -5.90
C GLN A 313 -33.51 -8.42 -4.61
N GLU A 314 -32.17 -8.50 -4.53
CA GLU A 314 -31.40 -7.98 -3.39
C GLU A 314 -31.53 -6.45 -3.22
N ILE A 315 -31.62 -5.69 -4.32
CA ILE A 315 -31.85 -4.23 -4.29
C ILE A 315 -33.30 -3.89 -3.90
N LYS A 316 -34.30 -4.69 -4.31
CA LYS A 316 -35.69 -4.51 -3.88
C LYS A 316 -35.88 -4.84 -2.41
N ASP A 317 -35.23 -5.89 -1.92
CA ASP A 317 -35.21 -6.26 -0.51
C ASP A 317 -34.47 -5.18 0.33
N PHE A 318 -33.43 -4.55 -0.25
CA PHE A 318 -32.74 -3.39 0.35
C PHE A 318 -33.56 -2.09 0.32
N HIS A 319 -34.41 -1.90 -0.70
CA HIS A 319 -35.29 -0.73 -0.81
C HIS A 319 -36.50 -0.83 0.14
N GLU A 320 -37.02 -2.04 0.38
CA GLU A 320 -37.98 -2.32 1.46
C GLU A 320 -37.34 -2.15 2.84
N PHE A 321 -36.11 -2.64 3.04
CA PHE A 321 -35.36 -2.47 4.29
C PHE A 321 -35.12 -0.99 4.66
N THR A 322 -34.94 -0.12 3.66
CA THR A 322 -34.75 1.33 3.87
C THR A 322 -36.05 2.11 4.07
N LYS A 323 -37.22 1.58 3.64
CA LYS A 323 -38.53 2.17 3.96
C LYS A 323 -38.90 2.04 5.43
N VAL A 324 -38.49 0.95 6.09
CA VAL A 324 -38.68 0.75 7.54
C VAL A 324 -37.86 1.77 8.36
N LEU A 325 -36.86 2.43 7.76
CA LEU A 325 -35.92 3.33 8.45
C LEU A 325 -36.30 4.83 8.40
N LYS A 326 -37.47 5.22 7.87
CA LYS A 326 -37.98 6.60 7.99
C LYS A 326 -38.81 6.77 9.28
N PRO A 327 -38.60 7.86 10.05
CA PRO A 327 -39.39 8.11 11.25
C PRO A 327 -40.79 8.58 10.84
N SER A 328 -41.73 7.66 10.77
CA SER A 328 -43.16 7.98 10.73
C SER A 328 -43.84 7.42 11.97
N ASN A 329 -44.52 8.31 12.68
CA ASN A 329 -45.27 8.11 13.92
C ASN A 329 -46.08 6.80 13.92
N HIS A 330 -45.62 5.78 14.66
CA HIS A 330 -46.46 4.71 15.23
C HIS A 330 -45.76 4.07 16.45
N PRO A 331 -46.52 3.50 17.41
CA PRO A 331 -46.05 3.24 18.76
C PRO A 331 -45.21 1.96 18.88
N SER A 332 -44.23 2.00 19.81
CA SER A 332 -43.43 0.89 20.35
C SER A 332 -42.74 -0.06 19.35
N GLY A 333 -41.52 0.31 18.93
CA GLY A 333 -40.55 -0.62 18.31
C GLY A 333 -39.64 0.05 17.28
N SER A 334 -38.69 0.88 17.71
CA SER A 334 -37.73 1.52 16.80
C SER A 334 -36.82 0.47 16.12
N PRO A 335 -36.67 0.46 14.78
CA PRO A 335 -35.75 -0.44 14.06
C PRO A 335 -34.27 -0.21 14.42
N PHE A 336 -33.97 0.85 15.18
CA PHE A 336 -32.65 1.16 15.73
C PHE A 336 -32.29 0.37 17.01
N ASN A 337 -33.14 -0.57 17.46
CA ASN A 337 -32.87 -1.43 18.62
C ASN A 337 -32.36 -2.85 18.27
N ASN A 338 -32.05 -3.13 17.00
CA ASN A 338 -31.53 -4.44 16.58
C ASN A 338 -30.01 -4.38 16.36
N ALA A 339 -29.25 -5.09 17.21
CA ALA A 339 -27.79 -5.13 17.17
C ALA A 339 -27.25 -5.65 15.82
N THR A 340 -27.88 -6.69 15.25
CA THR A 340 -27.48 -7.29 13.96
C THR A 340 -27.62 -6.30 12.81
N LEU A 341 -28.72 -5.54 12.75
CA LEU A 341 -28.92 -4.53 11.71
C LEU A 341 -27.93 -3.37 11.84
N LEU A 342 -27.63 -2.93 13.06
CA LEU A 342 -26.62 -1.91 13.33
C LEU A 342 -25.22 -2.37 12.92
N ASN A 343 -24.87 -3.64 13.17
CA ASN A 343 -23.61 -4.22 12.70
C ASN A 343 -23.53 -4.21 11.18
N ILE A 344 -24.53 -4.75 10.46
CA ILE A 344 -24.57 -4.77 8.99
C ILE A 344 -24.46 -3.35 8.41
N TYR A 345 -25.19 -2.40 8.97
CA TYR A 345 -25.13 -1.00 8.55
C TYR A 345 -23.75 -0.38 8.81
N GLY A 346 -23.15 -0.66 9.97
CA GLY A 346 -21.79 -0.24 10.29
C GLY A 346 -20.76 -0.82 9.32
N GLN A 347 -20.85 -2.10 8.98
CA GLN A 347 -19.97 -2.76 8.00
C GLN A 347 -20.10 -2.14 6.61
N PHE A 348 -21.34 -1.86 6.16
CA PHE A 348 -21.58 -1.14 4.93
C PHE A 348 -20.92 0.24 4.94
N LEU A 349 -21.14 1.04 5.98
CA LEU A 349 -20.52 2.37 6.12
C LEU A 349 -18.99 2.30 6.12
N LEU A 350 -18.42 1.33 6.83
CA LEU A 350 -16.97 1.07 6.86
C LEU A 350 -16.47 0.78 5.44
N SER A 351 -17.15 -0.11 4.71
CA SER A 351 -16.77 -0.47 3.34
C SER A 351 -16.79 0.71 2.36
N LYS A 352 -17.64 1.71 2.62
CA LYS A 352 -17.75 2.94 1.83
C LYS A 352 -16.83 4.07 2.33
N GLY A 353 -15.98 3.80 3.32
CA GLY A 353 -15.05 4.80 3.87
C GLY A 353 -15.71 5.84 4.78
N LYS A 354 -16.96 5.63 5.21
CA LYS A 354 -17.70 6.54 6.10
C LYS A 354 -17.38 6.23 7.57
N PHE A 355 -16.09 6.38 7.93
CA PHE A 355 -15.54 5.90 9.21
C PHE A 355 -16.21 6.50 10.47
N PRO A 356 -16.47 7.82 10.57
CA PRO A 356 -17.13 8.38 11.75
C PRO A 356 -18.56 7.85 11.94
N GLN A 357 -19.30 7.65 10.84
CA GLN A 357 -20.65 7.10 10.88
C GLN A 357 -20.64 5.61 11.23
N ALA A 358 -19.69 4.86 10.66
CA ALA A 358 -19.49 3.45 10.98
C ALA A 358 -19.20 3.27 12.48
N ALA A 359 -18.29 4.08 13.04
CA ALA A 359 -17.98 4.06 14.47
C ALA A 359 -19.23 4.29 15.34
N LYS A 360 -20.08 5.27 14.99
CA LYS A 360 -21.35 5.52 15.70
C LYS A 360 -22.30 4.33 15.64
N ALA A 361 -22.39 3.67 14.48
CA ALA A 361 -23.25 2.48 14.30
C ALA A 361 -22.75 1.32 15.18
N PHE A 362 -21.45 1.03 15.15
CA PHE A 362 -20.85 -0.03 15.98
C PHE A 362 -20.92 0.26 17.48
N LEU A 363 -20.71 1.50 17.91
CA LEU A 363 -20.87 1.88 19.33
C LEU A 363 -22.31 1.69 19.80
N ARG A 364 -23.31 1.99 18.96
CA ARG A 364 -24.71 1.68 19.28
C ARG A 364 -24.97 0.18 19.30
N CYS A 365 -24.39 -0.58 18.37
CA CYS A 365 -24.46 -2.04 18.39
C CYS A 365 -23.93 -2.60 19.72
N LEU A 366 -22.74 -2.16 20.16
CA LEU A 366 -22.14 -2.58 21.43
C LEU A 366 -22.91 -2.11 22.67
N LYS A 367 -23.72 -1.04 22.59
CA LYS A 367 -24.62 -0.70 23.70
C LYS A 367 -25.75 -1.72 23.89
N ILE A 368 -26.17 -2.37 22.80
CA ILE A 368 -27.27 -3.36 22.81
C ILE A 368 -26.72 -4.78 22.98
N SER A 369 -25.61 -5.08 22.33
CA SER A 369 -24.88 -6.35 22.40
C SER A 369 -23.41 -6.08 22.74
N PRO A 370 -23.05 -5.95 24.03
CA PRO A 370 -21.71 -5.55 24.48
C PRO A 370 -20.56 -6.43 24.00
N ASN A 371 -20.87 -7.68 23.64
CA ASN A 371 -19.92 -8.64 23.13
C ASN A 371 -20.18 -8.94 21.65
N ASP A 372 -20.62 -7.99 20.82
CA ASP A 372 -20.68 -8.24 19.37
C ASP A 372 -19.27 -8.30 18.76
N TYR A 373 -18.88 -9.48 18.27
CA TYR A 373 -17.52 -9.76 17.79
C TYR A 373 -17.12 -8.86 16.62
N GLU A 374 -17.94 -8.81 15.56
CA GLU A 374 -17.63 -8.06 14.34
C GLU A 374 -17.60 -6.54 14.57
N SER A 375 -18.52 -6.00 15.40
CA SER A 375 -18.52 -4.58 15.77
C SER A 375 -17.30 -4.21 16.58
N GLY A 376 -16.88 -5.06 17.53
CA GLY A 376 -15.67 -4.85 18.31
C GLY A 376 -14.42 -4.84 17.45
N LEU A 377 -14.29 -5.79 16.52
CA LEU A 377 -13.18 -5.80 15.56
C LEU A 377 -13.15 -4.57 14.66
N ALA A 378 -14.32 -4.14 14.18
CA ALA A 378 -14.42 -2.95 13.35
C ALA A 378 -14.04 -1.69 14.12
N LEU A 379 -14.48 -1.53 15.37
CA LEU A 379 -14.09 -0.42 16.24
C LEU A 379 -12.62 -0.41 16.58
N SER A 380 -12.03 -1.57 16.88
CA SER A 380 -10.57 -1.69 17.05
C SER A 380 -9.83 -1.18 15.80
N SER A 381 -10.30 -1.55 14.61
CA SER A 381 -9.68 -1.11 13.35
C SER A 381 -9.85 0.38 13.05
N LEU A 382 -10.98 0.97 13.48
CA LEU A 382 -11.23 2.40 13.34
C LEU A 382 -10.36 3.21 14.30
N ALA A 383 -10.16 2.72 15.53
CA ALA A 383 -9.23 3.31 16.50
C ALA A 383 -7.78 3.25 16.02
N ASP A 384 -7.35 2.13 15.43
CA ASP A 384 -6.02 2.01 14.81
C ASP A 384 -5.85 3.02 13.66
N ALA A 385 -6.87 3.15 12.80
CA ALA A 385 -6.88 4.10 11.69
C ALA A 385 -6.86 5.57 12.13
N SER A 386 -7.42 5.90 13.30
CA SER A 386 -7.34 7.25 13.89
C SER A 386 -6.05 7.52 14.67
N GLY A 387 -5.15 6.54 14.79
CA GLY A 387 -3.90 6.64 15.52
C GLY A 387 -4.00 6.38 17.03
N ASP A 388 -5.16 5.96 17.54
CA ASP A 388 -5.34 5.58 18.94
C ASP A 388 -5.02 4.09 19.13
N TYR A 389 -3.72 3.78 19.07
CA TYR A 389 -3.24 2.40 19.17
C TYR A 389 -3.52 1.74 20.52
N ASN A 390 -3.62 2.54 21.60
CA ASN A 390 -3.94 2.04 22.93
C ASN A 390 -5.40 1.60 23.02
N ALA A 391 -6.33 2.43 22.56
CA ALA A 391 -7.74 2.06 22.49
C ALA A 391 -7.95 0.89 21.53
N ALA A 392 -7.32 0.90 20.35
CA ALA A 392 -7.39 -0.18 19.38
C ALA A 392 -7.00 -1.54 19.99
N ARG A 393 -5.88 -1.57 20.73
CA ARG A 393 -5.39 -2.75 21.45
C ARG A 393 -6.31 -3.17 22.58
N ALA A 394 -6.79 -2.22 23.39
CA ALA A 394 -7.70 -2.51 24.49
C ALA A 394 -9.00 -3.16 24.00
N ILE A 395 -9.60 -2.59 22.95
CA ILE A 395 -10.81 -3.14 22.31
C ILE A 395 -10.53 -4.54 21.74
N LEU A 396 -9.42 -4.72 21.01
CA LEU A 396 -9.08 -6.04 20.45
C LEU A 396 -8.88 -7.10 21.53
N ASN A 397 -8.20 -6.75 22.62
CA ASN A 397 -8.00 -7.65 23.75
C ASN A 397 -9.33 -8.02 24.40
N GLN A 398 -10.23 -7.05 24.59
CA GLN A 398 -11.58 -7.32 25.10
C GLN A 398 -12.34 -8.26 24.17
N VAL A 399 -12.32 -8.03 22.86
CA VAL A 399 -12.97 -8.91 21.87
C VAL A 399 -12.42 -10.34 21.96
N ALA A 400 -11.10 -10.50 22.06
CA ALA A 400 -10.46 -11.81 22.18
C ALA A 400 -10.79 -12.53 23.50
N ARG A 401 -10.98 -11.79 24.61
CA ARG A 401 -11.42 -12.36 25.89
C ARG A 401 -12.89 -12.77 25.86
N SER A 402 -13.76 -11.97 25.26
CA SER A 402 -15.18 -12.30 25.13
C SER A 402 -15.45 -13.40 24.08
N HIS A 403 -14.57 -13.52 23.08
CA HIS A 403 -14.66 -14.48 21.97
C HIS A 403 -13.34 -15.20 21.74
N PRO A 404 -12.89 -16.02 22.70
CA PRO A 404 -11.68 -16.80 22.52
C PRO A 404 -11.84 -17.83 21.41
N LEU A 405 -13.05 -18.37 21.21
CA LEU A 405 -13.38 -19.33 20.17
C LEU A 405 -14.53 -18.82 19.32
N ILE A 406 -14.36 -18.83 17.99
CA ILE A 406 -15.40 -18.40 17.03
C ILE A 406 -15.56 -19.40 15.89
N TRP A 407 -16.78 -19.54 15.39
CA TRP A 407 -17.05 -20.25 14.14
C TRP A 407 -17.05 -19.27 12.97
N GLU A 408 -16.32 -19.58 11.91
CA GLU A 408 -16.33 -18.79 10.68
C GLU A 408 -17.48 -19.26 9.76
N GLY A 409 -18.69 -18.85 10.10
CA GLY A 409 -19.93 -19.26 9.41
C GLY A 409 -20.68 -20.37 10.14
N LYS A 410 -21.78 -20.84 9.56
CA LYS A 410 -22.56 -21.96 10.12
C LYS A 410 -21.82 -23.29 9.84
N PRO A 411 -21.53 -24.12 10.86
CA PRO A 411 -20.86 -25.38 10.65
C PRO A 411 -21.74 -26.36 9.87
N ASP A 412 -21.10 -27.12 8.99
CA ASP A 412 -21.69 -28.18 8.19
C ASP A 412 -21.25 -29.54 8.76
N PRO A 413 -22.16 -30.36 9.31
CA PRO A 413 -21.79 -31.60 9.98
C PRO A 413 -21.15 -32.63 9.05
N GLN A 414 -21.22 -32.47 7.73
CA GLN A 414 -20.60 -33.36 6.75
C GLN A 414 -19.13 -33.01 6.45
N LYS A 415 -18.63 -31.88 6.96
CA LYS A 415 -17.27 -31.39 6.71
C LYS A 415 -16.40 -31.54 7.93
N SER A 416 -15.14 -31.90 7.71
CA SER A 416 -14.12 -31.82 8.75
C SER A 416 -13.91 -30.37 9.19
N THR A 417 -13.62 -30.19 10.47
CA THR A 417 -13.40 -28.90 11.12
C THR A 417 -11.92 -28.66 11.36
N LEU A 418 -11.42 -27.56 10.80
CA LEU A 418 -10.07 -27.07 11.08
C LEU A 418 -10.12 -26.06 12.22
N LEU A 419 -9.37 -26.30 13.29
CA LEU A 419 -9.13 -25.33 14.35
C LEU A 419 -7.93 -24.46 13.99
N ARG A 420 -8.20 -23.24 13.53
CA ARG A 420 -7.18 -22.22 13.27
C ARG A 420 -6.77 -21.54 14.56
N ILE A 421 -5.48 -21.57 14.87
CA ILE A 421 -4.91 -20.81 15.99
C ILE A 421 -4.38 -19.46 15.51
N ARG A 422 -4.75 -18.37 16.21
CA ARG A 422 -4.25 -17.01 16.01
C ARG A 422 -3.81 -16.38 17.33
N GLY A 423 -2.56 -15.92 17.42
CA GLY A 423 -2.11 -15.07 18.52
C GLY A 423 -2.52 -13.61 18.37
N ILE A 424 -3.06 -12.98 19.41
CA ILE A 424 -3.50 -11.57 19.44
C ILE A 424 -2.37 -10.63 19.90
N GLU A 425 -1.39 -11.13 20.64
CA GLU A 425 -0.19 -10.42 21.12
C GLU A 425 0.49 -9.59 20.01
N GLY A 426 0.53 -8.26 20.09
CA GLY A 426 1.17 -7.43 19.05
C GLY A 426 0.48 -7.47 17.68
N SER A 427 -0.76 -7.95 17.59
CA SER A 427 -1.61 -7.83 16.41
C SER A 427 -2.48 -6.58 16.44
N ALA A 428 -2.91 -6.15 15.25
CA ALA A 428 -3.90 -5.10 15.10
C ALA A 428 -4.82 -5.42 13.92
N TYR A 429 -6.11 -5.13 14.04
CA TYR A 429 -6.97 -5.05 12.86
C TYR A 429 -6.76 -3.70 12.18
N ARG A 430 -6.48 -3.72 10.87
CA ARG A 430 -6.25 -2.50 10.09
C ARG A 430 -7.24 -2.37 8.96
N ILE A 431 -7.68 -1.14 8.69
CA ILE A 431 -8.51 -0.83 7.53
C ILE A 431 -7.63 -0.81 6.28
N ILE A 432 -8.02 -1.61 5.28
CA ILE A 432 -7.31 -1.75 4.01
C ILE A 432 -8.27 -1.45 2.87
N GLN A 433 -7.85 -0.55 1.99
CA GLN A 433 -8.54 -0.30 0.74
C GLN A 433 -8.33 -1.49 -0.23
N GLN A 434 -9.42 -2.01 -0.76
CA GLN A 434 -9.45 -3.06 -1.78
C GLN A 434 -9.28 -2.45 -3.18
N TYR A 435 -9.03 -3.31 -4.18
CA TYR A 435 -8.87 -2.89 -5.58
C TYR A 435 -10.13 -2.23 -6.17
N ASP A 436 -11.32 -2.60 -5.68
CA ASP A 436 -12.61 -2.02 -6.09
C ASP A 436 -12.94 -0.68 -5.40
N GLY A 437 -11.98 -0.12 -4.65
CA GLY A 437 -12.12 1.13 -3.91
C GLY A 437 -12.85 1.01 -2.56
N THR A 438 -13.39 -0.17 -2.22
CA THR A 438 -14.00 -0.42 -0.90
C THR A 438 -12.96 -0.60 0.19
N TYR A 439 -13.39 -0.56 1.45
CA TYR A 439 -12.52 -0.80 2.61
C TYR A 439 -12.91 -2.07 3.35
N LYS A 440 -11.92 -2.74 3.93
CA LYS A 440 -12.13 -3.90 4.80
C LYS A 440 -11.14 -3.89 5.96
N ASN A 441 -11.57 -4.30 7.15
CA ASN A 441 -10.67 -4.54 8.26
C ASN A 441 -10.03 -5.93 8.15
N LEU A 442 -8.72 -6.01 8.40
CA LEU A 442 -7.98 -7.28 8.38
C LEU A 442 -6.99 -7.33 9.53
N LEU A 443 -6.90 -8.49 10.18
CA LEU A 443 -5.87 -8.76 11.16
C LEU A 443 -4.47 -8.69 10.51
N ARG A 444 -3.58 -7.92 11.11
CA ARG A 444 -2.17 -7.82 10.79
C ARG A 444 -1.33 -8.25 12.00
N GLY A 445 -0.11 -8.72 11.72
CA GLY A 445 0.89 -9.05 12.72
C GLY A 445 1.08 -10.55 12.93
N GLY A 446 2.07 -11.13 12.23
CA GLY A 446 2.67 -12.41 12.62
C GLY A 446 1.94 -13.70 12.23
N HIS A 447 1.00 -13.67 11.30
CA HIS A 447 0.33 -14.86 10.77
C HIS A 447 0.49 -14.99 9.26
N PHE A 448 0.48 -16.22 8.74
CA PHE A 448 0.33 -16.43 7.30
C PHE A 448 -1.15 -16.40 6.88
N SER A 449 -1.36 -16.03 5.61
CA SER A 449 -2.70 -15.93 5.03
C SER A 449 -3.20 -17.31 4.60
N ILE A 450 -4.42 -17.67 5.00
CA ILE A 450 -5.08 -18.90 4.56
C ILE A 450 -5.93 -18.71 3.29
N LYS A 451 -6.05 -17.48 2.77
CA LYS A 451 -6.97 -17.12 1.68
C LYS A 451 -6.85 -18.05 0.47
N ASP A 452 -5.62 -18.32 0.05
CA ASP A 452 -5.30 -19.11 -1.14
C ASP A 452 -4.85 -20.55 -0.80
N PHE A 453 -5.05 -20.98 0.44
CA PHE A 453 -4.64 -22.29 0.96
C PHE A 453 -5.82 -23.12 1.49
N VAL A 454 -6.75 -22.50 2.22
CA VAL A 454 -7.88 -23.21 2.85
C VAL A 454 -9.15 -22.97 2.04
N ASN A 455 -9.69 -24.04 1.45
CA ASN A 455 -10.97 -24.00 0.75
C ASN A 455 -12.15 -24.06 1.72
N ARG A 456 -12.79 -22.91 1.98
CA ARG A 456 -13.96 -22.78 2.87
C ARG A 456 -15.20 -23.53 2.40
N LYS A 457 -15.26 -23.98 1.15
CA LYS A 457 -16.34 -24.87 0.69
C LYS A 457 -16.13 -26.32 1.15
N ARG A 458 -14.90 -26.70 1.50
CA ARG A 458 -14.51 -28.08 1.84
C ARG A 458 -14.42 -28.35 3.33
N TYR A 459 -14.06 -27.35 4.12
CA TYR A 459 -13.86 -27.49 5.56
C TYR A 459 -14.68 -26.49 6.35
N ASN A 460 -15.13 -26.89 7.54
CA ASN A 460 -15.50 -25.93 8.56
C ASN A 460 -14.24 -25.27 9.13
N LEU A 461 -14.37 -24.02 9.55
CA LEU A 461 -13.27 -23.28 10.15
C LEU A 461 -13.71 -22.72 11.49
N MET A 462 -13.04 -23.18 12.53
CA MET A 462 -13.15 -22.65 13.88
C MET A 462 -11.85 -21.90 14.19
N THR A 463 -11.94 -20.73 14.81
CA THR A 463 -10.77 -19.90 15.10
C THR A 463 -10.62 -19.70 16.59
N LEU A 464 -9.45 -20.06 17.12
CA LEU A 464 -9.01 -19.81 18.49
C LEU A 464 -8.11 -18.58 18.54
N ASN A 465 -8.57 -17.54 19.22
CA ASN A 465 -7.84 -16.30 19.48
C ASN A 465 -7.07 -16.44 20.81
N LEU A 466 -5.77 -16.65 20.72
CA LEU A 466 -4.89 -16.73 21.88
C LEU A 466 -4.53 -15.33 22.37
N LEU A 467 -4.83 -15.05 23.63
CA LEU A 467 -4.41 -13.86 24.33
C LEU A 467 -4.04 -14.26 25.76
N GLU A 468 -2.82 -13.95 26.18
CA GLU A 468 -2.31 -14.27 27.52
C GLU A 468 -2.50 -15.78 27.81
N ASN A 469 -3.21 -16.11 28.90
CA ASN A 469 -3.54 -17.46 29.31
C ASN A 469 -5.04 -17.77 29.17
N ASN A 470 -5.75 -17.11 28.23
CA ASN A 470 -7.19 -17.32 28.06
C ASN A 470 -7.59 -18.77 27.75
N ILE A 471 -6.65 -19.61 27.33
CA ILE A 471 -6.85 -21.05 27.18
C ILE A 471 -7.19 -21.75 28.50
N ASP A 472 -6.76 -21.22 29.64
CA ASP A 472 -6.97 -21.86 30.95
C ASP A 472 -8.44 -21.74 31.39
N GLU A 473 -9.17 -20.77 30.83
CA GLU A 473 -10.62 -20.59 31.03
C GLU A 473 -11.47 -21.37 30.02
N LEU A 474 -10.84 -21.89 28.95
CA LEU A 474 -11.52 -22.71 27.94
C LEU A 474 -11.68 -24.14 28.48
N LYS A 475 -12.94 -24.55 28.63
CA LYS A 475 -13.31 -25.98 28.76
C LYS A 475 -12.87 -26.75 27.51
N ASP A 476 -12.85 -28.08 27.60
CA ASP A 476 -12.54 -28.93 26.46
C ASP A 476 -13.40 -28.54 25.25
N ILE A 477 -12.70 -28.26 24.15
CA ILE A 477 -13.26 -27.82 22.89
C ILE A 477 -13.43 -29.09 22.07
N SER A 478 -14.65 -29.61 22.04
CA SER A 478 -14.98 -30.74 21.17
C SER A 478 -15.19 -30.25 19.72
N ASN A 479 -15.13 -31.18 18.75
CA ASN A 479 -15.55 -30.98 17.34
C ASN A 479 -14.54 -30.31 16.39
N PHE A 480 -13.25 -30.60 16.54
CA PHE A 480 -12.26 -30.30 15.48
C PHE A 480 -11.34 -31.48 15.20
N ASP A 481 -10.94 -31.60 13.94
CA ASP A 481 -10.23 -32.78 13.42
C ASP A 481 -8.75 -32.47 13.10
N LEU A 482 -8.40 -31.18 13.00
CA LEU A 482 -7.05 -30.73 12.69
C LEU A 482 -6.78 -29.34 13.25
N ILE A 483 -5.60 -29.16 13.84
CA ILE A 483 -5.13 -27.84 14.28
C ILE A 483 -4.27 -27.22 13.18
N LEU A 484 -4.67 -26.03 12.72
CA LEU A 484 -3.91 -25.20 11.80
C LEU A 484 -3.29 -24.02 12.57
N ASN A 485 -2.01 -24.13 12.93
CA ASN A 485 -1.32 -23.02 13.55
C ASN A 485 -0.93 -21.98 12.49
N THR A 486 -1.66 -20.85 12.46
CA THR A 486 -1.34 -19.76 11.54
C THR A 486 -0.33 -18.77 12.10
N ILE A 487 0.06 -18.90 13.37
CA ILE A 487 1.08 -18.07 14.00
C ILE A 487 2.43 -18.43 13.36
N ALA A 488 3.11 -17.43 12.81
CA ALA A 488 4.23 -17.63 11.91
C ALA A 488 5.46 -16.76 12.22
N CYS A 489 5.32 -15.79 13.13
CA CYS A 489 6.39 -14.87 13.50
C CYS A 489 6.72 -15.02 15.00
N PRO A 490 7.78 -15.76 15.36
CA PRO A 490 8.16 -15.95 16.76
C PRO A 490 8.59 -14.65 17.44
N ASP A 491 9.13 -13.69 16.68
CA ASP A 491 9.52 -12.36 17.19
C ASP A 491 8.35 -11.55 17.77
N LEU A 492 7.15 -11.68 17.18
CA LEU A 492 5.96 -10.93 17.62
C LEU A 492 5.04 -11.75 18.53
N LYS A 493 5.16 -13.08 18.50
CA LYS A 493 4.11 -13.99 18.98
C LYS A 493 4.66 -15.06 19.91
N ARG A 494 5.78 -14.77 20.59
CA ARG A 494 6.45 -15.75 21.45
C ARG A 494 5.51 -16.27 22.53
N VAL A 495 4.81 -15.38 23.25
CA VAL A 495 3.86 -15.80 24.30
C VAL A 495 2.73 -16.59 23.66
N SER A 496 2.18 -16.12 22.55
CA SER A 496 1.11 -16.82 21.85
C SER A 496 1.51 -18.23 21.36
N LEU A 497 2.76 -18.44 20.93
CA LEU A 497 3.27 -19.75 20.51
C LEU A 497 3.48 -20.70 21.69
N ILE A 498 3.97 -20.18 22.83
CA ILE A 498 4.09 -20.96 24.08
C ILE A 498 2.71 -21.37 24.57
N THR A 499 1.75 -20.44 24.58
CA THR A 499 0.34 -20.73 24.92
C THR A 499 -0.27 -21.73 23.94
N ALA A 500 0.01 -21.61 22.63
CA ALA A 500 -0.43 -22.59 21.65
C ALA A 500 0.13 -23.99 21.96
N ALA A 501 1.43 -24.13 22.23
CA ALA A 501 2.01 -25.43 22.58
C ALA A 501 1.32 -26.07 23.80
N ARG A 502 1.11 -25.30 24.88
CA ARG A 502 0.35 -25.77 26.05
C ARG A 502 -1.09 -26.19 25.73
N PHE A 503 -1.73 -25.51 24.78
CA PHE A 503 -3.07 -25.89 24.34
C PHE A 503 -3.05 -27.22 23.57
N LEU A 504 -2.03 -27.44 22.73
CA LEU A 504 -1.88 -28.67 21.96
C LEU A 504 -1.70 -29.91 22.84
N ASP A 505 -1.07 -29.77 24.02
CA ASP A 505 -0.88 -30.88 24.98
C ASP A 505 -2.20 -31.50 25.45
N ARG A 506 -3.32 -30.75 25.37
CA ARG A 506 -4.66 -31.24 25.71
C ARG A 506 -5.26 -32.14 24.63
N TYR A 507 -4.70 -32.12 23.42
CA TYR A 507 -5.22 -32.83 22.24
C TYR A 507 -4.11 -33.63 21.52
N PRO A 508 -3.46 -34.60 22.21
CA PRO A 508 -2.27 -35.29 21.68
C PRO A 508 -2.53 -36.11 20.41
N ASN A 509 -3.79 -36.47 20.15
CA ASN A 509 -4.18 -37.27 18.99
C ASN A 509 -4.59 -36.43 17.77
N ILE A 510 -4.81 -35.12 17.94
CA ILE A 510 -5.22 -34.25 16.83
C ILE A 510 -3.99 -33.83 16.01
N PRO A 511 -3.98 -34.04 14.69
CA PRO A 511 -2.87 -33.61 13.86
C PRO A 511 -2.74 -32.09 13.85
N VAL A 512 -1.50 -31.61 13.84
CA VAL A 512 -1.15 -30.19 13.80
C VAL A 512 -0.41 -29.89 12.50
N ILE A 513 -0.71 -28.74 11.90
CA ILE A 513 0.10 -28.12 10.84
C ILE A 513 0.85 -26.93 11.44
N ASN A 514 2.17 -26.91 11.25
CA ASN A 514 3.16 -25.99 11.79
C ASN A 514 3.15 -25.93 13.32
N HIS A 515 3.61 -27.02 13.94
CA HIS A 515 3.63 -27.12 15.40
C HIS A 515 4.39 -25.93 16.06
N PRO A 516 3.87 -25.32 17.15
CA PRO A 516 4.36 -24.04 17.68
C PRO A 516 5.83 -24.05 18.12
N HIS A 517 6.33 -25.18 18.64
CA HIS A 517 7.75 -25.33 19.00
C HIS A 517 8.68 -25.15 17.80
N GLN A 518 8.33 -25.68 16.64
CA GLN A 518 9.12 -25.55 15.42
C GLN A 518 9.05 -24.13 14.87
N VAL A 519 7.91 -23.44 15.01
CA VAL A 519 7.79 -22.03 14.64
C VAL A 519 8.68 -21.15 15.54
N LEU A 520 8.78 -21.44 16.84
CA LEU A 520 9.65 -20.72 17.78
C LEU A 520 11.13 -20.72 17.35
N GLU A 521 11.59 -21.77 16.68
CA GLU A 521 12.97 -21.90 16.20
C GLU A 521 13.28 -21.11 14.91
N THR A 522 12.30 -20.38 14.34
CA THR A 522 12.45 -19.67 13.06
C THR A 522 12.77 -18.18 13.16
N THR A 523 13.25 -17.68 14.31
CA THR A 523 13.77 -16.31 14.40
C THR A 523 14.99 -16.14 13.48
N ARG A 524 15.30 -14.92 13.06
CA ARG A 524 16.40 -14.67 12.10
C ARG A 524 17.77 -15.02 12.71
N GLU A 525 17.99 -14.63 13.95
CA GLU A 525 19.21 -14.98 14.71
C GLU A 525 19.36 -16.51 14.84
N ARG A 526 18.27 -17.24 15.14
CA ARG A 526 18.31 -18.69 15.33
C ARG A 526 18.57 -19.41 14.01
N ASN A 527 17.93 -18.96 12.93
CA ASN A 527 18.20 -19.43 11.58
C ASN A 527 19.64 -19.16 11.15
N ALA A 528 20.19 -17.98 11.44
CA ALA A 528 21.58 -17.66 11.15
C ALA A 528 22.56 -18.63 11.85
N LEU A 529 22.30 -18.98 13.10
CA LEU A 529 23.12 -19.95 13.82
C LEU A 529 23.03 -21.36 13.25
N ARG A 530 21.81 -21.89 13.06
CA ARG A 530 21.62 -23.31 12.72
C ARG A 530 21.84 -23.64 11.24
N LEU A 531 21.49 -22.73 10.32
CA LEU A 531 21.54 -23.01 8.89
C LEU A 531 22.97 -22.95 8.33
N ASN A 532 23.86 -22.16 8.95
CA ASN A 532 25.27 -22.11 8.61
C ASN A 532 26.03 -23.42 8.97
N LEU A 533 25.41 -24.35 9.70
CA LEU A 533 25.98 -25.68 9.97
C LEU A 533 25.90 -26.62 8.76
N ILE A 534 25.10 -26.28 7.75
CA ILE A 534 24.96 -27.08 6.53
C ILE A 534 26.05 -26.65 5.53
N PRO A 535 26.95 -27.55 5.10
CA PRO A 535 28.01 -27.19 4.17
C PRO A 535 27.49 -26.57 2.87
N GLY A 536 28.10 -25.45 2.45
CA GLY A 536 27.70 -24.72 1.25
C GLY A 536 26.41 -23.90 1.39
N VAL A 537 25.86 -23.78 2.60
CA VAL A 537 24.76 -22.85 2.93
C VAL A 537 25.33 -21.67 3.71
N LYS A 538 24.89 -20.47 3.35
CA LYS A 538 25.24 -19.24 4.04
C LYS A 538 23.99 -18.47 4.41
N PHE A 539 23.82 -18.21 5.70
CA PHE A 539 22.86 -17.25 6.23
C PHE A 539 23.65 -16.08 6.84
N PRO A 540 23.36 -14.81 6.48
CA PRO A 540 24.15 -13.69 6.96
C PRO A 540 24.19 -13.62 8.48
N LYS A 541 25.35 -13.26 9.03
CA LYS A 541 25.50 -12.97 10.45
C LYS A 541 24.41 -12.01 10.89
N THR A 542 23.66 -12.41 11.91
CA THR A 542 22.47 -11.70 12.38
C THR A 542 22.47 -11.68 13.89
N GLU A 543 22.48 -10.48 14.46
CA GLU A 543 22.35 -10.25 15.90
C GLU A 543 21.10 -9.42 16.17
N LYS A 544 20.48 -9.61 17.34
CA LYS A 544 19.34 -8.82 17.79
C LYS A 544 19.75 -7.95 18.97
N LEU A 545 19.65 -6.64 18.78
CA LEU A 545 20.06 -5.65 19.77
C LEU A 545 18.87 -4.78 20.20
N LYS A 546 18.86 -4.39 21.47
CA LYS A 546 17.91 -3.43 22.00
C LYS A 546 18.45 -2.02 21.83
N TRP A 547 17.70 -1.16 21.17
CA TRP A 547 17.95 0.27 21.11
C TRP A 547 17.15 0.97 22.21
N ASP A 548 17.80 1.52 23.21
CA ASP A 548 17.18 2.20 24.36
C ASP A 548 16.98 3.71 24.15
N GLY A 549 17.58 4.28 23.11
CA GLY A 549 17.51 5.72 22.82
C GLY A 549 18.57 6.57 23.51
N VAL A 550 19.49 5.97 24.28
CA VAL A 550 20.39 6.71 25.18
C VAL A 550 21.65 7.18 24.45
N SER A 551 22.41 6.27 23.84
CA SER A 551 23.70 6.61 23.22
C SER A 551 23.91 5.89 21.89
N VAL A 552 23.92 6.67 20.80
CA VAL A 552 24.19 6.13 19.46
C VAL A 552 25.62 5.66 19.28
N ASP A 553 26.56 6.23 20.03
CA ASP A 553 27.94 5.74 20.03
C ASP A 553 28.05 4.39 20.76
N ALA A 554 27.29 4.19 21.83
CA ALA A 554 27.27 2.90 22.54
C ALA A 554 26.73 1.78 21.66
N ILE A 555 25.55 1.96 21.03
CA ILE A 555 24.97 0.93 20.15
C ILE A 555 25.87 0.69 18.92
N ALA A 556 26.49 1.74 18.36
CA ALA A 556 27.42 1.58 17.25
C ALA A 556 28.67 0.79 17.69
N ASN A 557 29.26 1.11 18.85
CA ASN A 557 30.40 0.39 19.38
C ASN A 557 30.06 -1.06 19.73
N GLU A 558 28.86 -1.34 20.25
CA GLU A 558 28.37 -2.70 20.47
C GLU A 558 28.28 -3.48 19.15
N ILE A 559 27.71 -2.88 18.10
CA ILE A 559 27.64 -3.48 16.76
C ILE A 559 29.05 -3.82 16.23
N PHE A 560 30.03 -2.93 16.36
CA PHE A 560 31.40 -3.24 15.92
C PHE A 560 32.11 -4.23 16.84
N GLY A 561 31.86 -4.16 18.16
CA GLY A 561 32.40 -5.11 19.14
C GLY A 561 31.91 -6.53 18.90
N LEU A 562 30.69 -6.68 18.39
CA LEU A 562 30.17 -7.95 17.89
C LEU A 562 30.80 -8.39 16.57
N GLY A 563 31.68 -7.59 15.95
CA GLY A 563 32.42 -7.93 14.73
C GLY A 563 31.61 -7.77 13.45
N PHE A 564 30.71 -6.78 13.38
CA PHE A 564 30.10 -6.37 12.11
C PHE A 564 31.00 -5.38 11.37
N VAL A 565 30.96 -5.43 10.04
CA VAL A 565 31.65 -4.49 9.17
C VAL A 565 30.66 -3.86 8.19
N PHE A 566 30.93 -2.64 7.75
CA PHE A 566 30.05 -1.99 6.78
C PHE A 566 30.19 -2.59 5.38
N PRO A 567 29.09 -2.61 4.59
CA PRO A 567 27.76 -2.15 4.98
C PRO A 567 26.99 -3.16 5.88
N VAL A 568 26.06 -2.66 6.69
CA VAL A 568 25.17 -3.47 7.56
C VAL A 568 23.71 -3.13 7.29
N ILE A 569 22.84 -4.11 7.47
CA ILE A 569 21.39 -3.91 7.41
C ILE A 569 20.87 -3.77 8.84
N VAL A 570 20.11 -2.69 9.10
CA VAL A 570 19.33 -2.49 10.33
C VAL A 570 17.86 -2.76 10.00
N ARG A 571 17.22 -3.64 10.78
CA ARG A 571 15.82 -4.03 10.58
C ARG A 571 15.09 -4.12 11.91
N GLN A 572 13.95 -3.43 12.02
CA GLN A 572 13.08 -3.60 13.19
C GLN A 572 12.60 -5.06 13.33
N VAL A 573 12.69 -5.60 14.54
CA VAL A 573 12.22 -6.95 14.88
C VAL A 573 10.70 -7.07 14.69
N GLY A 574 10.24 -8.24 14.24
CA GLY A 574 8.83 -8.52 14.02
C GLY A 574 8.23 -7.95 12.73
N SER A 575 8.90 -6.98 12.09
CA SER A 575 8.50 -6.53 10.76
C SER A 575 8.78 -7.60 9.71
N GLN A 576 7.72 -8.05 9.03
CA GLN A 576 7.80 -9.01 7.91
C GLN A 576 7.88 -8.31 6.54
N THR A 577 7.77 -6.98 6.51
CA THR A 577 7.85 -6.19 5.29
C THR A 577 9.24 -5.60 5.11
N GLY A 578 9.69 -5.41 3.86
CA GLY A 578 10.96 -4.73 3.56
C GLY A 578 10.99 -3.24 3.90
N SER A 579 9.91 -2.68 4.45
CA SER A 579 9.72 -1.23 4.67
C SER A 579 10.49 -0.66 5.86
N THR A 580 10.83 -1.49 6.84
CA THR A 580 11.59 -1.09 8.05
C THR A 580 13.06 -1.48 7.95
N VAL A 581 13.54 -1.75 6.74
CA VAL A 581 14.89 -2.27 6.49
C VAL A 581 15.74 -1.17 5.89
N LYS A 582 16.89 -0.90 6.51
CA LYS A 582 17.83 0.12 6.06
C LYS A 582 19.22 -0.49 5.85
N LEU A 583 19.79 -0.29 4.67
CA LEU A 583 21.22 -0.52 4.43
C LEU A 583 22.01 0.70 4.87
N VAL A 584 23.04 0.48 5.67
CA VAL A 584 23.88 1.51 6.27
C VAL A 584 25.33 1.24 5.87
N ASN A 585 26.00 2.25 5.32
CA ASN A 585 27.31 2.09 4.67
C ASN A 585 28.50 2.56 5.51
N ASN A 586 28.28 3.27 6.62
CA ASN A 586 29.35 3.78 7.48
C ASN A 586 28.80 4.15 8.88
N LYS A 587 29.71 4.42 9.83
CA LYS A 587 29.38 4.71 11.24
C LYS A 587 28.49 5.93 11.36
N GLN A 588 28.77 6.99 10.61
CA GLN A 588 27.96 8.21 10.62
C GLN A 588 26.51 7.93 10.23
N ALA A 589 26.29 7.20 9.13
CA ALA A 589 24.96 6.80 8.69
C ALA A 589 24.26 5.87 9.70
N LEU A 590 25.01 5.04 10.43
CA LEU A 590 24.48 4.18 11.49
C LEU A 590 23.98 5.00 12.67
N CYS A 591 24.82 5.92 13.18
CA CYS A 591 24.45 6.81 14.28
C CYS A 591 23.26 7.69 13.89
N SER A 592 23.28 8.29 12.69
CA SER A 592 22.15 9.05 12.18
C SER A 592 20.89 8.20 12.02
N HIS A 593 21.00 6.91 11.67
CA HIS A 593 19.84 6.05 11.63
C HIS A 593 19.26 5.82 13.02
N PHE A 594 20.07 5.41 14.01
CA PHE A 594 19.60 5.17 15.38
C PHE A 594 19.05 6.41 16.08
N GLN A 595 19.58 7.60 15.78
CA GLN A 595 19.03 8.88 16.26
C GLN A 595 17.57 9.12 15.81
N ASN A 596 17.19 8.55 14.66
CA ASN A 596 15.91 8.85 14.02
C ASN A 596 14.89 7.71 14.11
N ILE A 597 15.25 6.55 14.67
CA ILE A 597 14.34 5.42 14.85
C ILE A 597 13.85 5.30 16.30
N PRO A 598 12.68 4.67 16.53
CA PRO A 598 12.07 4.58 17.85
C PRO A 598 12.97 3.87 18.88
N ALA A 599 13.13 4.51 20.04
CA ALA A 599 13.78 3.94 21.21
C ALA A 599 12.92 2.84 21.87
N ASN A 600 13.54 2.10 22.77
CA ASN A 600 12.97 0.97 23.52
C ASN A 600 12.41 -0.14 22.63
N ARG A 601 13.11 -0.42 21.52
CA ARG A 601 12.75 -1.48 20.56
C ARG A 601 13.95 -2.35 20.22
N GLU A 602 13.65 -3.55 19.74
CA GLU A 602 14.66 -4.47 19.25
C GLU A 602 14.85 -4.33 17.73
N TYR A 603 16.10 -4.44 17.30
CA TYR A 603 16.53 -4.36 15.92
C TYR A 603 17.45 -5.54 15.59
N TYR A 604 17.19 -6.17 14.46
CA TYR A 604 18.15 -7.06 13.81
C TYR A 604 19.23 -6.23 13.13
N ILE A 605 20.48 -6.58 13.41
CA ILE A 605 21.68 -6.14 12.71
C ILE A 605 22.16 -7.32 11.88
N ILE A 606 22.19 -7.13 10.56
CA ILE A 606 22.47 -8.20 9.61
C ILE A 606 23.66 -7.78 8.75
N GLN A 607 24.67 -8.64 8.64
CA GLN A 607 25.83 -8.38 7.81
C GLN A 607 25.38 -8.36 6.35
N PHE A 608 25.57 -7.23 5.66
CA PHE A 608 25.29 -7.18 4.24
C PHE A 608 26.39 -7.92 3.48
N GLN A 609 25.98 -8.63 2.44
CA GLN A 609 26.86 -9.18 1.43
C GLN A 609 26.31 -8.72 0.08
N ASP A 610 27.18 -8.16 -0.76
CA ASP A 610 26.81 -7.89 -2.14
C ASP A 610 26.71 -9.22 -2.90
N TYR A 611 25.59 -9.42 -3.58
CA TYR A 611 25.27 -10.64 -4.32
C TYR A 611 24.79 -10.33 -5.75
N ARG A 612 25.16 -9.16 -6.29
CA ARG A 612 24.88 -8.84 -7.68
C ARG A 612 25.47 -9.91 -8.61
N ASN A 613 24.71 -10.30 -9.60
CA ASN A 613 25.15 -11.24 -10.63
C ASN A 613 26.03 -10.54 -11.70
N GLU A 614 26.45 -11.29 -12.71
CA GLU A 614 27.28 -10.78 -13.83
C GLU A 614 26.61 -9.63 -14.60
N GLN A 615 25.28 -9.58 -14.61
CA GLN A 615 24.49 -8.50 -15.21
C GLN A 615 24.29 -7.30 -14.25
N ASN A 616 25.02 -7.27 -13.13
CA ASN A 616 24.99 -6.22 -12.12
C ASN A 616 23.60 -6.01 -11.48
N VAL A 617 22.77 -7.05 -11.43
CA VAL A 617 21.44 -7.03 -10.80
C VAL A 617 21.37 -8.01 -9.64
N PHE A 618 20.47 -7.73 -8.70
CA PHE A 618 20.15 -8.61 -7.59
C PHE A 618 19.11 -9.64 -8.00
N ASN A 619 19.29 -10.87 -7.53
CA ASN A 619 18.39 -11.98 -7.77
C ASN A 619 17.84 -12.55 -6.44
N LYS A 620 16.53 -12.82 -6.38
CA LYS A 620 15.91 -13.50 -5.23
C LYS A 620 14.95 -14.59 -5.70
N ILE A 621 15.27 -15.82 -5.35
CA ILE A 621 14.44 -17.00 -5.56
C ILE A 621 13.58 -17.22 -4.31
N ARG A 622 12.28 -17.47 -4.51
CA ARG A 622 11.36 -17.91 -3.46
C ARG A 622 10.85 -19.31 -3.76
N VAL A 623 10.86 -20.14 -2.73
CA VAL A 623 10.30 -21.50 -2.74
C VAL A 623 9.42 -21.71 -1.51
N PHE A 624 8.49 -22.63 -1.61
CA PHE A 624 7.79 -23.20 -0.46
C PHE A 624 8.13 -24.67 -0.30
N PHE A 625 8.22 -25.10 0.95
CA PHE A 625 8.13 -26.50 1.33
C PHE A 625 6.74 -26.75 1.88
N ILE A 626 6.09 -27.81 1.40
CA ILE A 626 4.78 -28.30 1.89
C ILE A 626 4.91 -29.81 2.07
N ASP A 627 4.79 -30.29 3.31
CA ASP A 627 5.31 -31.59 3.74
C ASP A 627 6.76 -31.77 3.23
N ASP A 628 7.05 -32.90 2.58
CA ASP A 628 8.38 -33.23 2.05
C ASP A 628 8.67 -32.58 0.69
N ASN A 629 7.70 -31.88 0.10
CA ASN A 629 7.78 -31.47 -1.30
C ASN A 629 8.21 -30.02 -1.47
N PHE A 630 8.98 -29.79 -2.53
CA PHE A 630 9.52 -28.49 -2.93
C PHE A 630 8.65 -27.85 -4.01
N TYR A 631 8.30 -26.57 -3.85
CA TYR A 631 7.47 -25.83 -4.80
C TYR A 631 8.09 -24.48 -5.17
N PRO A 632 8.39 -24.22 -6.46
CA PRO A 632 8.93 -22.93 -6.90
C PRO A 632 7.83 -21.87 -6.91
N VAL A 633 8.12 -20.67 -6.37
CA VAL A 633 7.16 -19.56 -6.27
C VAL A 633 7.53 -18.42 -7.22
N ALA A 634 8.79 -18.00 -7.19
CA ALA A 634 9.26 -16.86 -7.99
C ALA A 634 10.79 -16.85 -8.12
N ASN A 635 11.27 -16.21 -9.17
CA ASN A 635 12.68 -15.89 -9.39
C ASN A 635 12.78 -14.42 -9.82
N LEU A 636 13.02 -13.55 -8.84
CA LEU A 636 12.86 -12.10 -8.98
C LEU A 636 14.20 -11.42 -9.27
N PHE A 637 14.18 -10.43 -10.16
CA PHE A 637 15.35 -9.63 -10.51
C PHE A 637 15.11 -8.14 -10.27
N ASN A 638 16.12 -7.44 -9.73
CA ASN A 638 16.04 -6.02 -9.47
C ASN A 638 17.40 -5.29 -9.51
N ASP A 639 17.37 -3.98 -9.73
CA ASP A 639 18.54 -3.10 -9.60
C ASP A 639 18.78 -2.64 -8.14
N SER A 640 17.84 -2.94 -7.23
CA SER A 640 17.95 -2.72 -5.78
C SER A 640 18.10 -4.04 -5.02
N TRP A 641 18.90 -4.03 -3.96
CA TRP A 641 19.20 -5.20 -3.13
C TRP A 641 17.97 -5.71 -2.34
N ASN A 642 17.01 -4.86 -2.00
CA ASN A 642 15.85 -5.26 -1.19
C ASN A 642 14.69 -5.70 -2.09
N VAL A 643 14.81 -6.89 -2.68
CA VAL A 643 13.91 -7.41 -3.74
C VAL A 643 12.58 -7.93 -3.18
N HIS A 644 11.46 -7.44 -3.70
CA HIS A 644 10.08 -7.86 -3.41
C HIS A 644 9.28 -8.20 -4.67
N SER A 645 8.19 -8.96 -4.53
CA SER A 645 7.34 -9.38 -5.66
C SER A 645 6.77 -8.19 -6.45
N GLY A 646 6.50 -7.06 -5.80
CA GLY A 646 6.06 -5.84 -6.47
C GLY A 646 7.11 -5.22 -7.40
N ASP A 647 8.38 -5.52 -7.20
CA ASP A 647 9.47 -4.91 -7.97
C ASP A 647 9.63 -5.51 -9.38
N ARG A 648 8.86 -6.55 -9.69
CA ARG A 648 8.68 -7.08 -11.06
C ARG A 648 8.38 -5.98 -12.09
N TYR A 649 7.68 -4.92 -11.69
CA TYR A 649 7.28 -3.82 -12.58
C TYR A 649 8.36 -2.74 -12.80
N SER A 650 9.50 -2.81 -12.11
CA SER A 650 10.64 -1.91 -12.36
C SER A 650 11.56 -2.49 -13.44
N ILE A 651 11.95 -3.75 -13.30
CA ILE A 651 12.90 -4.44 -14.19
C ILE A 651 12.24 -5.53 -15.02
N MET A 652 11.53 -6.49 -14.41
CA MET A 652 11.13 -7.71 -15.11
C MET A 652 10.11 -7.49 -16.23
N ASP A 653 9.16 -6.57 -16.04
CA ASP A 653 8.13 -6.21 -17.04
C ASP A 653 8.69 -5.62 -18.33
N LYS A 654 9.97 -5.24 -18.36
CA LYS A 654 10.66 -4.59 -19.47
C LYS A 654 11.82 -5.42 -20.04
N ASN A 655 12.17 -6.54 -19.42
CA ASN A 655 13.36 -7.33 -19.76
C ASN A 655 12.99 -8.81 -19.92
N GLN A 656 12.82 -9.25 -21.16
CA GLN A 656 12.37 -10.62 -21.48
C GLN A 656 13.25 -11.69 -20.83
N TRP A 657 14.57 -11.52 -20.86
CA TRP A 657 15.51 -12.48 -20.28
C TRP A 657 15.26 -12.79 -18.79
N THR A 658 14.76 -11.82 -18.01
CA THR A 658 14.43 -12.04 -16.59
C THR A 658 13.18 -12.91 -16.42
N GLN A 659 12.21 -12.77 -17.32
CA GLN A 659 11.00 -13.59 -17.35
C GLN A 659 11.35 -15.00 -17.84
N ASP A 660 12.23 -15.12 -18.83
CA ASP A 660 12.70 -16.41 -19.34
C ASP A 660 13.46 -17.19 -18.25
N LYS A 661 14.31 -16.51 -17.47
CA LYS A 661 15.00 -17.11 -16.31
C LYS A 661 14.03 -17.52 -15.21
N GLU A 662 12.99 -16.74 -14.96
CA GLU A 662 11.96 -17.14 -14.01
C GLU A 662 11.16 -18.33 -14.50
N GLN A 663 10.69 -18.29 -15.75
CA GLN A 663 9.92 -19.39 -16.33
C GLN A 663 10.75 -20.68 -16.37
N SER A 664 12.05 -20.60 -16.68
CA SER A 664 12.96 -21.74 -16.63
C SER A 664 13.05 -22.34 -15.23
N PHE A 665 13.23 -21.49 -14.20
CA PHE A 665 13.23 -21.91 -12.81
C PHE A 665 11.90 -22.54 -12.37
N LEU A 666 10.77 -21.94 -12.75
CA LEU A 666 9.46 -22.45 -12.36
C LEU A 666 9.16 -23.82 -13.01
N ASN A 667 9.61 -24.02 -14.26
CA ASN A 667 9.36 -25.25 -15.01
C ASN A 667 10.25 -26.42 -14.55
N ASP A 668 11.53 -26.16 -14.28
CA ASP A 668 12.48 -27.17 -13.80
C ASP A 668 13.41 -26.58 -12.72
N PRO A 669 12.92 -26.46 -11.47
CA PRO A 669 13.66 -25.75 -10.43
C PRO A 669 14.92 -26.49 -10.00
N VAL A 670 14.92 -27.84 -10.03
CA VAL A 670 16.05 -28.65 -9.58
C VAL A 670 17.22 -28.50 -10.55
N SER A 671 16.96 -28.57 -11.86
CA SER A 671 17.99 -28.31 -12.87
C SER A 671 18.47 -26.86 -12.82
N TYR A 672 17.57 -25.90 -12.57
CA TYR A 672 17.93 -24.48 -12.50
C TYR A 672 18.88 -24.15 -11.34
N ILE A 673 18.63 -24.69 -10.13
CA ILE A 673 19.47 -24.39 -8.95
C ILE A 673 20.65 -25.35 -8.77
N SER A 674 20.69 -26.44 -9.56
CA SER A 674 21.54 -27.62 -9.40
C SER A 674 21.03 -28.65 -8.38
N ARG A 675 21.35 -29.93 -8.64
CA ARG A 675 21.01 -31.04 -7.73
C ARG A 675 21.66 -30.87 -6.36
N GLU A 676 22.90 -30.39 -6.32
CA GLU A 676 23.63 -30.16 -5.08
C GLU A 676 22.92 -29.12 -4.18
N ASN A 677 22.47 -28.00 -4.76
CA ASN A 677 21.76 -26.98 -3.99
C ASN A 677 20.34 -27.43 -3.61
N PHE A 678 19.69 -28.24 -4.45
CA PHE A 678 18.44 -28.89 -4.07
C PHE A 678 18.62 -29.79 -2.84
N ASP A 679 19.67 -30.61 -2.80
CA ASP A 679 19.95 -31.48 -1.65
C ASP A 679 20.28 -30.65 -0.39
N LYS A 680 20.94 -29.49 -0.51
CA LYS A 680 21.10 -28.52 0.60
C LYS A 680 19.76 -28.00 1.10
N LEU A 681 18.83 -27.67 0.20
CA LEU A 681 17.47 -27.22 0.57
C LEU A 681 16.66 -28.33 1.26
N CYS A 682 16.82 -29.60 0.86
CA CYS A 682 16.23 -30.72 1.58
C CYS A 682 16.78 -30.86 3.01
N LYS A 683 18.11 -30.70 3.20
CA LYS A 683 18.70 -30.68 4.55
C LYS A 683 18.18 -29.52 5.40
N ILE A 684 17.96 -28.36 4.79
CA ILE A 684 17.33 -27.20 5.46
C ILE A 684 15.90 -27.55 5.88
N ARG A 685 15.10 -28.16 4.99
CA ARG A 685 13.73 -28.62 5.30
C ARG A 685 13.73 -29.54 6.52
N ASP A 686 14.61 -30.55 6.52
CA ASP A 686 14.68 -31.54 7.60
C ASP A 686 15.08 -30.89 8.93
N LEU A 687 16.02 -29.93 8.90
CA LEU A 687 16.43 -29.18 10.09
C LEU A 687 15.33 -28.23 10.61
N VAL A 688 14.56 -27.63 9.72
CA VAL A 688 13.49 -26.67 10.08
C VAL A 688 12.28 -27.40 10.67
N GLY A 689 11.92 -28.56 10.10
CA GLY A 689 10.87 -29.44 10.62
C GLY A 689 9.46 -28.85 10.60
N LEU A 690 9.20 -27.82 9.79
CA LEU A 690 7.86 -27.25 9.60
C LEU A 690 7.14 -27.93 8.44
N ASP A 691 5.83 -28.14 8.60
CA ASP A 691 4.97 -28.72 7.57
C ASP A 691 4.78 -27.77 6.38
N PHE A 692 4.76 -26.46 6.65
CA PHE A 692 4.72 -25.41 5.64
C PHE A 692 5.62 -24.24 6.02
N PHE A 693 6.57 -23.91 5.15
CA PHE A 693 7.37 -22.71 5.27
C PHE A 693 7.94 -22.28 3.91
N GLY A 694 8.45 -21.05 3.84
CA GLY A 694 9.14 -20.55 2.66
C GLY A 694 10.58 -20.17 2.93
N ILE A 695 11.35 -20.10 1.84
CA ILE A 695 12.73 -19.65 1.83
C ILE A 695 12.91 -18.62 0.71
N ASP A 696 13.51 -17.48 1.04
CA ASP A 696 14.05 -16.51 0.10
C ASP A 696 15.58 -16.68 0.05
N PHE A 697 16.14 -16.98 -1.12
CA PHE A 697 17.57 -17.21 -1.28
C PHE A 697 18.06 -16.81 -2.67
N THR A 698 19.37 -16.88 -2.88
CA THR A 698 20.03 -16.84 -4.18
C THR A 698 21.19 -17.85 -4.20
N ILE A 699 21.76 -18.10 -5.38
CA ILE A 699 22.98 -18.88 -5.53
C ILE A 699 24.11 -17.92 -5.88
N LEU A 700 25.15 -17.88 -5.07
CA LEU A 700 26.34 -17.06 -5.29
C LEU A 700 27.19 -17.63 -6.44
N GLN A 701 28.12 -16.82 -6.95
CA GLN A 701 29.00 -17.21 -8.07
C GLN A 701 29.86 -18.45 -7.76
N ASP A 702 30.19 -18.66 -6.49
CA ASP A 702 30.93 -19.84 -6.02
C ASP A 702 30.04 -21.07 -5.77
N GLY A 703 28.75 -21.00 -6.09
CA GLY A 703 27.77 -22.07 -5.88
C GLY A 703 27.16 -22.11 -4.47
N THR A 704 27.54 -21.20 -3.57
CA THR A 704 26.99 -21.13 -2.21
C THR A 704 25.51 -20.74 -2.23
N LEU A 705 24.70 -21.46 -1.45
CA LEU A 705 23.29 -21.15 -1.25
C LEU A 705 23.14 -20.05 -0.20
N PHE A 706 22.80 -18.84 -0.62
CA PHE A 706 22.73 -17.67 0.26
C PHE A 706 21.29 -17.30 0.62
N ILE A 707 20.93 -17.42 1.90
CA ILE A 707 19.56 -17.28 2.40
C ILE A 707 19.33 -15.88 2.97
N PHE A 708 18.24 -15.23 2.56
CA PHE A 708 17.80 -13.93 3.08
C PHE A 708 16.76 -14.06 4.19
N GLU A 709 15.87 -15.04 4.08
CA GLU A 709 14.73 -15.23 4.98
C GLU A 709 14.21 -16.66 4.91
N LEU A 710 13.81 -17.21 6.06
CA LEU A 710 13.17 -18.51 6.18
C LEU A 710 12.15 -18.48 7.32
N ASN A 711 10.86 -18.67 7.02
CA ASN A 711 9.79 -18.75 8.03
C ASN A 711 8.46 -19.20 7.39
N ALA A 712 7.45 -19.44 8.23
CA ALA A 712 6.09 -19.75 7.80
C ALA A 712 5.27 -18.51 7.41
N ALA A 713 5.76 -17.28 7.61
CA ALA A 713 5.00 -16.04 7.44
C ALA A 713 4.94 -15.55 5.98
N MET A 714 5.66 -16.21 5.08
CA MET A 714 5.71 -15.86 3.67
C MET A 714 4.34 -15.98 2.99
N ARG A 715 3.97 -14.94 2.23
CA ARG A 715 2.65 -14.84 1.61
C ARG A 715 2.58 -15.60 0.28
N HIS A 716 1.68 -16.59 0.19
CA HIS A 716 1.14 -17.11 -1.06
C HIS A 716 0.06 -16.18 -1.63
N ASN A 717 0.09 -15.88 -2.93
CA ASN A 717 -0.89 -15.02 -3.61
C ASN A 717 -0.79 -15.11 -5.13
N PHE A 718 -1.82 -14.60 -5.80
CA PHE A 718 -1.93 -14.51 -7.27
C PHE A 718 -1.81 -13.07 -7.79
N ASP A 719 -1.33 -12.12 -7.00
CA ASP A 719 -1.40 -10.67 -7.29
C ASP A 719 -0.72 -10.31 -8.63
N HIS A 720 0.25 -11.11 -9.06
CA HIS A 720 1.03 -10.88 -10.28
C HIS A 720 0.65 -11.80 -11.45
N ALA A 721 -0.20 -12.80 -11.23
CA ALA A 721 -0.53 -13.82 -12.23
C ALA A 721 -1.12 -13.20 -13.51
N LYS A 722 -1.95 -12.14 -13.39
CA LYS A 722 -2.50 -11.43 -14.56
C LYS A 722 -1.41 -10.85 -15.47
N ASN A 723 -0.32 -10.31 -14.90
CA ASN A 723 0.76 -9.67 -15.65
C ASN A 723 1.90 -10.63 -16.00
N PHE A 724 1.99 -11.75 -15.28
CA PHE A 724 2.99 -12.81 -15.46
C PHE A 724 2.27 -14.18 -15.50
N PRO A 725 1.48 -14.46 -16.55
CA PRO A 725 0.54 -15.59 -16.58
C PRO A 725 1.21 -16.97 -16.47
N TYR A 726 2.47 -17.09 -16.89
CA TYR A 726 3.25 -18.33 -16.73
C TYR A 726 3.46 -18.74 -15.26
N THR A 727 3.25 -17.83 -14.29
CA THR A 727 3.35 -18.14 -12.86
C THR A 727 2.12 -18.87 -12.32
N GLU A 728 0.94 -18.66 -12.94
CA GLU A 728 -0.34 -19.11 -12.40
C GLU A 728 -0.45 -20.64 -12.22
N PRO A 729 -0.03 -21.49 -13.18
CA PRO A 729 -0.10 -22.93 -13.00
C PRO A 729 0.71 -23.41 -11.79
N HIS A 730 1.86 -22.81 -11.54
CA HIS A 730 2.74 -23.15 -10.41
C HIS A 730 2.16 -22.68 -9.08
N LEU A 731 1.57 -21.48 -9.05
CA LEU A 731 0.83 -20.97 -7.88
C LEU A 731 -0.40 -21.84 -7.55
N ARG A 732 -1.12 -22.34 -8.56
CA ARG A 732 -2.23 -23.29 -8.35
C ARG A 732 -1.74 -24.64 -7.79
N LYS A 733 -0.60 -25.15 -8.27
CA LYS A 733 0.02 -26.37 -7.72
C LYS A 733 0.33 -26.22 -6.23
N ILE A 734 0.83 -25.06 -5.81
CA ILE A 734 1.07 -24.73 -4.39
C ILE A 734 -0.23 -24.77 -3.57
N SER A 735 -1.31 -24.13 -4.05
CA SER A 735 -2.61 -24.17 -3.36
C SER A 735 -3.13 -25.60 -3.23
N ASN A 736 -3.03 -26.40 -4.30
CA ASN A 736 -3.47 -27.80 -4.30
C ASN A 736 -2.61 -28.66 -3.38
N ALA A 737 -1.31 -28.41 -3.31
CA ALA A 737 -0.40 -29.13 -2.42
C ALA A 737 -0.71 -28.90 -0.94
N PHE A 738 -1.03 -27.66 -0.57
CA PHE A 738 -1.46 -27.34 0.79
C PHE A 738 -2.78 -28.03 1.14
N ASP A 739 -3.78 -27.98 0.25
CA ASP A 739 -5.05 -28.70 0.46
C ASP A 739 -4.83 -30.21 0.59
N ALA A 740 -3.94 -30.78 -0.23
CA ALA A 740 -3.59 -32.21 -0.15
C ALA A 740 -2.90 -32.57 1.18
N MET A 741 -2.06 -31.70 1.73
CA MET A 741 -1.47 -31.86 3.07
C MET A 741 -2.56 -31.89 4.14
N VAL A 742 -3.51 -30.94 4.11
CA VAL A 742 -4.65 -30.92 5.04
C VAL A 742 -5.45 -32.22 4.96
N GLN A 743 -5.80 -32.68 3.76
CA GLN A 743 -6.53 -33.93 3.53
C GLN A 743 -5.79 -35.16 4.07
N ARG A 744 -4.47 -35.25 3.86
CA ARG A 744 -3.65 -36.36 4.37
C ARG A 744 -3.67 -36.42 5.90
N ARG A 745 -3.55 -35.27 6.56
CA ARG A 745 -3.57 -35.19 8.02
C ARG A 745 -4.92 -35.61 8.60
N LEU A 746 -6.02 -35.17 7.98
CA LEU A 746 -7.38 -35.56 8.37
C LEU A 746 -7.62 -37.07 8.24
N LYS A 747 -7.17 -37.71 7.15
CA LYS A 747 -7.30 -39.16 6.97
C LYS A 747 -6.55 -39.97 8.03
N LYS A 748 -5.31 -39.57 8.35
CA LYS A 748 -4.50 -40.22 9.40
C LYS A 748 -5.12 -40.12 10.79
N SER A 749 -5.96 -39.12 11.05
CA SER A 749 -6.72 -39.02 12.31
C SER A 749 -7.79 -40.11 12.37
N ASN A 750 -8.58 -40.25 11.30
CA ASN A 750 -9.71 -41.19 11.25
C ASN A 750 -9.29 -42.67 11.26
N GLU A 751 -8.07 -42.98 10.81
CA GLU A 751 -7.51 -44.35 10.82
C GLU A 751 -7.00 -44.79 12.21
N LYS A 752 -6.81 -43.86 13.17
CA LYS A 752 -6.39 -44.18 14.55
C LYS A 752 -7.56 -44.43 15.51
N ASP A 753 -8.78 -44.14 15.08
CA ASP A 753 -10.02 -44.37 15.84
C ASP A 753 -10.67 -45.73 15.51
N TYR A 754 -10.02 -46.56 14.67
CA TYR A 754 -10.29 -47.98 14.43
C TYR A 754 -9.11 -48.81 14.92
#